data_AF-A0A841XZE3-F1
#
_entry.id   AF-A0A841XZE3-F1
#
_cell.length_a   1.000
_cell.length_b   1.000
_cell.length_c   1.000
_cell.angle_alpha   90.00
_cell.angle_beta   90.00
_cell.angle_gamma   90.00
#
_symmetry.space_group_name_H-M   'P 1'
#
loop_
_entity.id
_entity.type
_entity.pdbx_description
1 polymer ?
#
loop_
_entity_poly.entity_id
_entity_poly.type
_entity_poly.pdbx_seq_one_letter_code
_entity_poly.pdbx_strand_id
1 'polypeptide(L)'
;MNKMNINKMKVIGSLLVLCISLLLPSVTVFAEELNLDTRTGYDYTGINPNGETITDTNLERMKLDGFDVFCIEHGKYATGGDNYSSATYNGNQKDLLSKIAYFGFTNTSQSNYDYAVTQVMIWETLGDTYQSSTIPNYAKRKGEIMNLIKRYNIDPSFKNKTYTVNVGETLVIDDSNTVLSDMQLASIPKNLKVEKDGNKLKITATSNSESGIVSLQKVTNNKVGTSITYTKPDRQSLAKFKLEDKGESSFSVEVRHRGDLEVMKIDEDTKKPLANAKIKFQYGSTTKEVVTGKDGIARIENILEGTEVIVSEISAPNGYVNKGELLTAVIKPNSCVTLTLNNKEQLGTINVIKTGEEFGATMPNSFYSLENATFGVFTDKDVRVGTIKTDIKGHGTLSGLKLGNYYMIEEKAPEGFKISTEKQPFTLSYAGQHVEVASSSIAITNEEQKGIAVLMKEDRVTGAIPQGAATLDGAIYELHRASDDLLLDTVIIENGRAQVENLLLGEYYWLEKQAPVGYQLDSEKHAFTITYAGEKVEMAIQETVVKEDVILGGFDIIKFGNYDWKNSLIQYLKGEKPPILPLENVEFTVISNTTNKVVEVGITDGEGHVSFKDLPYDTYSVKETVTPEGYKVSNDFEVTISEHGKTHHYAIENKVLEERLKVVKYDLATGETIPRTGAGFQIKNLETGELVQLPKSDSDGFTDTFYTNNEGFLQLSKALPYGSYELTEVQAPTGYQLSSDKVTFAVDGSHGGLIVIRFGDHAIPENTENLVETGQSVGQMLAVGTTLTLASLLSLWRLKKA
;
A
#
# COMPACT_ATOMS: atom_id res chain seq x y z
N MET A 1 45.06 6.01 -23.70
CA MET A 1 45.42 5.97 -25.15
C MET A 1 46.77 6.64 -25.34
N ASN A 2 47.63 6.11 -26.22
CA ASN A 2 48.92 6.72 -26.55
C ASN A 2 48.76 7.86 -27.57
N LYS A 3 49.52 8.95 -27.39
CA LYS A 3 50.03 9.96 -28.37
C LYS A 3 50.42 11.25 -27.62
N MET A 4 51.45 12.03 -27.99
CA MET A 4 52.65 11.77 -28.81
C MET A 4 53.66 12.91 -28.58
N ASN A 5 54.94 12.72 -28.96
CA ASN A 5 55.93 13.80 -28.99
C ASN A 5 55.55 14.94 -29.95
N ILE A 6 55.96 16.17 -29.61
CA ILE A 6 56.39 17.22 -30.58
C ILE A 6 57.46 18.11 -29.93
N ASN A 7 58.33 18.72 -30.74
CA ASN A 7 59.62 19.28 -30.34
C ASN A 7 59.72 20.80 -30.55
N LYS A 8 60.50 21.46 -29.67
CA LYS A 8 61.37 22.63 -29.92
C LYS A 8 60.74 23.98 -30.36
N MET A 9 61.61 25.00 -30.34
CA MET A 9 61.43 26.40 -30.75
C MET A 9 60.57 27.23 -29.78
N LYS A 10 60.88 28.51 -29.52
CA LYS A 10 61.79 29.43 -30.24
C LYS A 10 62.88 30.04 -29.35
N VAL A 11 64.13 29.88 -29.77
CA VAL A 11 65.19 30.89 -29.59
C VAL A 11 65.52 31.37 -30.99
N ILE A 12 65.37 32.68 -31.27
CA ILE A 12 65.90 33.45 -32.41
C ILE A 12 65.40 34.89 -32.20
N GLY A 13 66.30 35.88 -32.31
CA GLY A 13 65.97 37.29 -32.12
C GLY A 13 67.06 38.31 -32.48
N SER A 14 68.21 37.85 -32.98
CA SER A 14 69.39 38.70 -33.25
C SER A 14 70.21 38.21 -34.45
N LEU A 15 69.84 38.56 -35.68
CA LEU A 15 70.75 38.74 -36.83
C LEU A 15 70.05 39.30 -38.08
N LEU A 16 70.82 39.98 -38.95
CA LEU A 16 70.43 40.62 -40.23
C LEU A 16 69.38 41.74 -40.08
N VAL A 17 69.50 42.89 -40.77
CA VAL A 17 70.08 43.09 -42.10
C VAL A 17 71.37 43.92 -42.10
N LEU A 18 72.35 43.47 -42.88
CA LEU A 18 73.48 44.27 -43.39
C LEU A 18 73.37 44.31 -44.92
N CYS A 19 74.03 45.28 -45.57
CA CYS A 19 74.18 45.40 -47.03
C CYS A 19 72.89 45.68 -47.84
N ILE A 20 72.57 46.97 -47.98
CA ILE A 20 72.35 47.52 -49.33
C ILE A 20 73.55 48.43 -49.61
N SER A 21 74.24 48.18 -50.73
CA SER A 21 75.49 48.84 -51.09
C SER A 21 75.27 50.03 -52.03
N LEU A 22 75.99 51.12 -51.74
CA LEU A 22 76.66 51.97 -52.74
C LEU A 22 75.95 52.20 -54.09
N LEU A 23 75.04 53.17 -54.13
CA LEU A 23 74.78 54.00 -55.33
C LEU A 23 74.48 55.44 -54.90
N LEU A 24 75.47 56.09 -54.27
CA LEU A 24 75.53 57.56 -54.24
C LEU A 24 76.27 58.03 -55.49
N PRO A 25 75.85 59.14 -56.12
CA PRO A 25 76.62 59.74 -57.20
C PRO A 25 78.00 60.17 -56.69
N SER A 26 78.98 60.26 -57.59
CA SER A 26 80.31 60.78 -57.28
C SER A 26 80.20 62.20 -56.72
N VAL A 27 80.30 62.33 -55.40
CA VAL A 27 80.36 63.63 -54.74
C VAL A 27 81.63 64.32 -55.23
N THR A 28 81.47 65.43 -55.95
CA THR A 28 82.60 66.32 -56.23
C THR A 28 83.25 66.68 -54.91
N VAL A 29 84.56 66.44 -54.78
CA VAL A 29 85.32 66.85 -53.59
C VAL A 29 85.32 68.37 -53.57
N PHE A 30 84.33 68.94 -52.89
CA PHE A 30 84.46 70.26 -52.32
C PHE A 30 85.61 70.19 -51.33
N ALA A 31 86.56 71.09 -51.48
CA ALA A 31 87.62 71.22 -50.52
C ALA A 31 87.02 71.75 -49.21
N GLU A 32 87.17 70.98 -48.13
CA GLU A 32 86.68 71.38 -46.81
C GLU A 32 87.47 72.63 -46.37
N GLU A 33 86.78 73.75 -46.14
CA GLU A 33 87.43 75.06 -45.94
C GLU A 33 87.69 75.31 -44.45
N LEU A 34 88.97 75.47 -44.08
CA LEU A 34 89.37 75.82 -42.72
C LEU A 34 89.37 77.34 -42.51
N ASN A 35 88.44 77.82 -41.68
CA ASN A 35 88.40 79.21 -41.21
C ASN A 35 89.11 79.35 -39.84
N LEU A 36 89.93 80.40 -39.72
CA LEU A 36 90.73 80.72 -38.53
C LEU A 36 90.47 82.14 -37.99
N ASP A 37 89.47 82.85 -38.51
CA ASP A 37 89.21 84.26 -38.21
C ASP A 37 88.75 84.49 -36.76
N THR A 38 88.24 83.44 -36.12
CA THR A 38 87.79 83.50 -34.72
C THR A 38 88.94 83.19 -33.77
N ARG A 39 89.42 84.21 -33.06
CA ARG A 39 90.43 84.09 -32.01
C ARG A 39 89.77 84.03 -30.63
N THR A 40 90.26 83.16 -29.73
CA THR A 40 89.54 82.84 -28.48
C THR A 40 89.67 83.90 -27.38
N GLY A 41 90.79 84.64 -27.36
CA GLY A 41 91.17 85.55 -26.28
C GLY A 41 92.00 84.90 -25.16
N TYR A 42 92.49 83.67 -25.36
CA TYR A 42 93.29 82.94 -24.36
C TYR A 42 94.54 82.30 -24.97
N ASP A 43 95.59 82.19 -24.16
CA ASP A 43 96.90 81.65 -24.53
C ASP A 43 97.12 80.30 -23.83
N TYR A 44 97.91 79.42 -24.43
CA TYR A 44 98.36 78.15 -23.85
C TYR A 44 99.87 77.96 -24.04
N THR A 45 100.53 77.31 -23.08
CA THR A 45 101.86 76.74 -23.25
C THR A 45 101.87 75.30 -22.73
N GLY A 46 102.28 74.37 -23.59
CA GLY A 46 102.40 72.95 -23.30
C GLY A 46 103.72 72.40 -23.83
N ILE A 47 104.12 71.24 -23.31
CA ILE A 47 105.15 70.41 -23.92
C ILE A 47 104.43 69.29 -24.68
N ASN A 48 104.56 69.25 -26.00
CA ASN A 48 103.88 68.27 -26.84
C ASN A 48 104.50 66.85 -26.68
N PRO A 49 103.89 65.79 -27.25
CA PRO A 49 104.42 64.43 -27.16
C PRO A 49 105.82 64.20 -27.75
N ASN A 50 106.35 65.15 -28.55
CA ASN A 50 107.72 65.11 -29.08
C ASN A 50 108.75 65.69 -28.10
N GLY A 51 108.31 66.31 -26.99
CA GLY A 51 109.16 67.03 -26.04
C GLY A 51 109.38 68.50 -26.37
N GLU A 52 108.62 69.07 -27.32
CA GLU A 52 108.76 70.46 -27.76
C GLU A 52 107.87 71.39 -26.94
N THR A 53 108.43 72.45 -26.36
CA THR A 53 107.64 73.51 -25.70
C THR A 53 107.01 74.41 -26.75
N ILE A 54 105.69 74.39 -26.84
CA ILE A 54 104.89 75.18 -27.79
C ILE A 54 104.05 76.19 -27.01
N THR A 55 103.99 77.42 -27.51
CA THR A 55 103.14 78.50 -26.97
C THR A 55 102.21 79.01 -28.05
N ASP A 56 100.92 78.73 -27.90
CA ASP A 56 99.85 79.31 -28.71
C ASP A 56 99.37 80.62 -28.06
N THR A 57 99.80 81.75 -28.62
CA THR A 57 99.29 83.08 -28.25
C THR A 57 97.95 83.32 -28.93
N ASN A 58 96.92 83.60 -28.14
CA ASN A 58 95.53 83.80 -28.57
C ASN A 58 95.01 82.67 -29.47
N LEU A 59 94.79 81.49 -28.87
CA LEU A 59 94.33 80.23 -29.48
C LEU A 59 93.25 80.45 -30.55
N GLU A 60 93.42 79.78 -31.69
CA GLU A 60 92.47 79.80 -32.81
C GLU A 60 91.25 78.92 -32.52
N ARG A 61 90.06 79.44 -32.80
CA ARG A 61 88.82 78.66 -32.84
C ARG A 61 88.57 78.18 -34.26
N MET A 62 89.13 77.01 -34.55
CA MET A 62 89.10 76.38 -35.87
C MET A 62 87.68 75.95 -36.26
N LYS A 63 87.25 76.35 -37.46
CA LYS A 63 85.99 75.90 -38.05
C LYS A 63 86.23 75.31 -39.43
N LEU A 64 85.68 74.13 -39.67
CA LEU A 64 85.69 73.46 -40.96
C LEU A 64 84.25 73.31 -41.46
N ASP A 65 83.98 73.82 -42.66
CA ASP A 65 82.63 73.88 -43.27
C ASP A 65 81.56 74.46 -42.30
N GLY A 66 81.92 75.52 -41.58
CA GLY A 66 81.06 76.21 -40.62
C GLY A 66 80.86 75.51 -39.26
N PHE A 67 81.43 74.31 -39.06
CA PHE A 67 81.37 73.61 -37.77
C PHE A 67 82.68 73.75 -37.00
N ASP A 68 82.60 73.96 -35.69
CA ASP A 68 83.78 73.93 -34.81
C ASP A 68 84.45 72.55 -34.83
N VAL A 69 85.76 72.55 -35.03
CA VAL A 69 86.66 71.38 -34.99
C VAL A 69 87.81 71.66 -34.02
N PHE A 70 88.46 70.62 -33.52
CA PHE A 70 89.58 70.74 -32.59
C PHE A 70 90.88 70.23 -33.21
N CYS A 71 91.99 70.89 -32.95
CA CYS A 71 93.32 70.35 -33.23
C CYS A 71 93.57 69.08 -32.41
N ILE A 72 94.20 68.08 -33.04
CA ILE A 72 94.64 66.83 -32.42
C ILE A 72 96.16 66.61 -32.58
N GLU A 73 96.92 67.67 -32.90
CA GLU A 73 98.34 67.61 -33.24
C GLU A 73 99.05 68.94 -32.91
N HIS A 74 99.26 69.20 -31.61
CA HIS A 74 99.86 70.45 -31.10
C HIS A 74 101.34 70.62 -31.54
N GLY A 75 101.73 71.86 -31.86
CA GLY A 75 103.05 72.19 -32.40
C GLY A 75 103.15 72.23 -33.93
N LYS A 76 102.19 71.64 -34.66
CA LYS A 76 102.06 71.92 -36.11
C LYS A 76 101.17 73.14 -36.33
N TYR A 77 101.57 74.00 -37.27
CA TYR A 77 100.78 75.17 -37.66
C TYR A 77 99.54 74.77 -38.47
N ALA A 78 98.40 75.38 -38.13
CA ALA A 78 97.25 75.46 -39.03
C ALA A 78 97.52 76.47 -40.15
N THR A 79 96.88 76.27 -41.30
CA THR A 79 96.79 77.30 -42.35
C THR A 79 95.41 77.20 -42.99
N GLY A 80 94.67 78.31 -42.99
CA GLY A 80 93.30 78.36 -43.49
C GLY A 80 93.15 77.98 -44.96
N GLY A 81 91.90 77.76 -45.35
CA GLY A 81 91.52 77.37 -46.71
C GLY A 81 91.69 75.90 -47.06
N ASP A 82 91.14 75.58 -48.23
CA ASP A 82 90.97 74.32 -48.94
C ASP A 82 92.01 73.20 -48.77
N ASN A 83 91.57 71.97 -49.09
CA ASN A 83 92.33 70.72 -49.23
C ASN A 83 92.64 69.98 -47.93
N TYR A 84 91.69 69.97 -46.99
CA TYR A 84 91.62 68.93 -45.97
C TYR A 84 91.01 67.63 -46.55
N SER A 85 91.38 66.50 -45.95
CA SER A 85 90.87 65.17 -46.29
C SER A 85 90.24 64.53 -45.05
N SER A 86 88.95 64.20 -45.13
CA SER A 86 88.19 63.62 -44.02
C SER A 86 88.25 62.09 -43.95
N ALA A 87 88.35 61.56 -42.73
CA ALA A 87 88.32 60.14 -42.40
C ALA A 87 87.66 59.90 -41.02
N THR A 88 87.21 58.69 -40.73
CA THR A 88 86.76 58.34 -39.35
C THR A 88 87.95 58.46 -38.39
N TYR A 89 87.78 59.20 -37.28
CA TYR A 89 88.80 59.24 -36.24
C TYR A 89 88.83 57.92 -35.47
N ASN A 90 89.98 57.25 -35.46
CA ASN A 90 90.18 55.92 -34.85
C ASN A 90 91.28 55.93 -33.77
N GLY A 91 91.56 57.07 -33.14
CA GLY A 91 92.58 57.16 -32.08
C GLY A 91 92.17 56.44 -30.79
N ASN A 92 93.16 55.91 -30.07
CA ASN A 92 92.96 55.03 -28.90
C ASN A 92 92.11 55.65 -27.76
N GLN A 93 91.99 56.98 -27.70
CA GLN A 93 91.23 57.71 -26.68
C GLN A 93 89.90 58.28 -27.20
N LYS A 94 89.42 57.83 -28.37
CA LYS A 94 88.21 58.32 -29.06
C LYS A 94 87.02 58.55 -28.15
N ASP A 95 86.67 57.61 -27.26
CA ASP A 95 85.55 57.76 -26.33
C ASP A 95 85.75 58.93 -25.35
N LEU A 96 86.92 58.98 -24.70
CA LEU A 96 87.26 60.04 -23.74
C LEU A 96 87.32 61.41 -24.43
N LEU A 97 88.00 61.52 -25.57
CA LEU A 97 88.07 62.75 -26.36
C LEU A 97 86.69 63.22 -26.82
N SER A 98 85.82 62.28 -27.21
CA SER A 98 84.44 62.59 -27.60
C SER A 98 83.60 63.09 -26.42
N LYS A 99 83.81 62.53 -25.23
CA LYS A 99 83.14 62.97 -24.00
C LYS A 99 83.72 64.29 -23.49
N ILE A 100 85.02 64.56 -23.67
CA ILE A 100 85.66 65.87 -23.43
C ILE A 100 85.06 66.94 -24.36
N ALA A 101 85.04 66.69 -25.68
CA ALA A 101 84.44 67.60 -26.64
C ALA A 101 82.94 67.82 -26.39
N TYR A 102 82.22 66.81 -25.89
CA TYR A 102 80.82 66.95 -25.52
C TYR A 102 80.61 67.84 -24.29
N PHE A 103 81.23 67.50 -23.15
CA PHE A 103 80.99 68.18 -21.87
C PHE A 103 81.76 69.50 -21.71
N GLY A 104 82.90 69.64 -22.38
CA GLY A 104 83.67 70.88 -22.43
C GLY A 104 83.11 71.89 -23.42
N PHE A 105 82.48 71.45 -24.52
CA PHE A 105 82.03 72.35 -25.59
C PHE A 105 80.62 72.06 -26.14
N THR A 106 80.34 70.89 -26.73
CA THR A 106 79.08 70.66 -27.48
C THR A 106 77.79 70.83 -26.65
N ASN A 107 77.87 70.59 -25.35
CA ASN A 107 76.77 70.69 -24.38
C ASN A 107 76.93 71.91 -23.43
N THR A 108 77.63 72.95 -23.89
CA THR A 108 77.87 74.20 -23.15
C THR A 108 77.27 75.40 -23.90
N SER A 109 77.65 76.63 -23.51
CA SER A 109 77.35 77.84 -24.28
C SER A 109 78.09 77.93 -25.62
N GLN A 110 79.05 77.03 -25.88
CA GLN A 110 79.92 77.05 -27.06
C GLN A 110 80.67 78.38 -27.19
N SER A 111 81.02 78.97 -26.04
CA SER A 111 81.83 80.19 -25.94
C SER A 111 83.28 79.93 -26.35
N ASN A 112 84.04 81.01 -26.53
CA ASN A 112 85.48 80.90 -26.76
C ASN A 112 86.23 80.35 -25.54
N TYR A 113 85.69 80.52 -24.32
CA TYR A 113 86.21 79.90 -23.10
C TYR A 113 85.96 78.38 -23.10
N ASP A 114 84.73 77.94 -23.39
CA ASP A 114 84.38 76.53 -23.53
C ASP A 114 85.26 75.85 -24.59
N TYR A 115 85.49 76.52 -25.73
CA TYR A 115 86.35 76.04 -26.79
C TYR A 115 87.82 75.93 -26.35
N ALA A 116 88.42 77.00 -25.80
CA ALA A 116 89.83 77.01 -25.40
C ALA A 116 90.13 75.98 -24.30
N VAL A 117 89.25 75.84 -23.30
CA VAL A 117 89.33 74.78 -22.29
C VAL A 117 89.32 73.40 -22.94
N THR A 118 88.38 73.18 -23.87
CA THR A 118 88.22 71.88 -24.55
C THR A 118 89.43 71.55 -25.42
N GLN A 119 89.99 72.54 -26.13
CA GLN A 119 91.16 72.37 -26.98
C GLN A 119 92.40 71.96 -26.17
N VAL A 120 92.67 72.62 -25.05
CA VAL A 120 93.79 72.25 -24.16
C VAL A 120 93.54 70.89 -23.50
N MET A 121 92.31 70.57 -23.11
CA MET A 121 91.97 69.23 -22.59
C MET A 121 92.15 68.11 -23.62
N ILE A 122 91.90 68.39 -24.90
CA ILE A 122 92.12 67.44 -26.01
C ILE A 122 93.62 67.18 -26.19
N TRP A 123 94.45 68.23 -26.21
CA TRP A 123 95.92 68.08 -26.28
C TRP A 123 96.49 67.35 -25.07
N GLU A 124 96.14 67.75 -23.84
CA GLU A 124 96.60 67.05 -22.62
C GLU A 124 96.14 65.59 -22.57
N THR A 125 95.02 65.25 -23.22
CA THR A 125 94.59 63.85 -23.37
C THR A 125 95.49 63.12 -24.36
N LEU A 126 95.78 63.74 -25.50
CA LEU A 126 96.64 63.19 -26.57
C LEU A 126 98.13 63.12 -26.21
N GLY A 127 98.55 63.74 -25.10
CA GLY A 127 99.86 63.55 -24.47
C GLY A 127 100.60 64.82 -24.05
N ASP A 128 100.01 66.01 -24.24
CA ASP A 128 100.64 67.26 -23.83
C ASP A 128 100.82 67.39 -22.31
N THR A 129 101.97 67.92 -21.90
CA THR A 129 102.23 68.31 -20.51
C THR A 129 102.02 69.82 -20.35
N TYR A 130 100.86 70.20 -19.80
CA TYR A 130 100.51 71.59 -19.47
C TYR A 130 101.60 72.30 -18.67
N GLN A 131 102.00 73.51 -19.13
CA GLN A 131 102.89 74.42 -18.38
C GLN A 131 102.10 75.62 -17.85
N SER A 132 101.40 76.34 -18.72
CA SER A 132 100.63 77.54 -18.35
C SER A 132 99.51 77.83 -19.35
N SER A 133 98.58 78.71 -18.95
CA SER A 133 97.57 79.29 -19.84
C SER A 133 97.05 80.59 -19.23
N THR A 134 96.44 81.46 -20.05
CA THR A 134 95.65 82.61 -19.55
C THR A 134 94.16 82.27 -19.37
N ILE A 135 93.78 81.00 -19.56
CA ILE A 135 92.40 80.49 -19.40
C ILE A 135 92.00 80.52 -17.91
N PRO A 136 91.00 81.34 -17.50
CA PRO A 136 90.62 81.49 -16.10
C PRO A 136 90.19 80.17 -15.45
N ASN A 137 90.82 79.83 -14.31
CA ASN A 137 90.52 78.63 -13.51
C ASN A 137 90.59 77.29 -14.27
N TYR A 138 91.42 77.18 -15.31
CA TYR A 138 91.50 76.01 -16.20
C TYR A 138 91.47 74.65 -15.46
N ALA A 139 92.35 74.44 -14.47
CA ALA A 139 92.41 73.18 -13.72
C ALA A 139 91.11 72.81 -12.99
N LYS A 140 90.37 73.80 -12.47
CA LYS A 140 89.04 73.59 -11.87
C LYS A 140 88.04 73.16 -12.93
N ARG A 141 87.99 73.87 -14.06
CA ARG A 141 87.07 73.59 -15.16
C ARG A 141 87.33 72.22 -15.80
N LYS A 142 88.59 71.84 -15.95
CA LYS A 142 89.02 70.48 -16.32
C LYS A 142 88.49 69.43 -15.35
N GLY A 143 88.59 69.69 -14.03
CA GLY A 143 88.02 68.83 -12.99
C GLY A 143 86.50 68.70 -13.05
N GLU A 144 85.78 69.79 -13.34
CA GLU A 144 84.31 69.78 -13.56
C GLU A 144 83.95 68.89 -14.75
N ILE A 145 84.62 69.08 -15.90
CA ILE A 145 84.38 68.30 -17.12
C ILE A 145 84.69 66.81 -16.90
N MET A 146 85.82 66.47 -16.27
CA MET A 146 86.15 65.07 -15.95
C MET A 146 85.17 64.42 -14.98
N ASN A 147 84.57 65.18 -14.05
CA ASN A 147 83.50 64.67 -13.19
C ASN A 147 82.19 64.41 -13.96
N LEU A 148 81.83 65.27 -14.92
CA LEU A 148 80.70 65.03 -15.82
C LEU A 148 80.91 63.77 -16.66
N ILE A 149 82.12 63.55 -17.19
CA ILE A 149 82.49 62.35 -17.95
C ILE A 149 82.41 61.09 -17.07
N LYS A 150 82.98 61.13 -15.86
CA LYS A 150 82.90 60.03 -14.89
C LYS A 150 81.44 59.68 -14.56
N ARG A 151 80.60 60.70 -14.38
CA ARG A 151 79.16 60.56 -14.08
C ARG A 151 78.34 60.09 -15.30
N TYR A 152 78.77 60.41 -16.52
CA TYR A 152 78.21 59.85 -17.75
C TYR A 152 78.42 58.34 -17.84
N ASN A 153 79.62 57.86 -17.50
CA ASN A 153 80.00 56.44 -17.57
C ASN A 153 79.44 55.57 -16.42
N ILE A 154 78.76 56.15 -15.41
CA ILE A 154 78.10 55.40 -14.33
C ILE A 154 76.67 55.02 -14.75
N ASP A 155 76.35 53.73 -14.75
CA ASP A 155 74.98 53.23 -14.95
C ASP A 155 74.10 53.42 -13.70
N PRO A 156 72.77 53.57 -13.84
CA PRO A 156 71.85 53.52 -12.71
C PRO A 156 71.82 52.12 -12.09
N SER A 157 71.65 52.03 -10.77
CA SER A 157 71.82 50.77 -10.02
C SER A 157 70.75 49.70 -10.28
N PHE A 158 69.72 50.02 -11.07
CA PHE A 158 68.67 49.10 -11.52
C PHE A 158 68.94 48.46 -12.90
N LYS A 159 70.05 48.80 -13.59
CA LYS A 159 70.38 48.28 -14.93
C LYS A 159 70.34 46.74 -14.98
N ASN A 160 69.74 46.21 -16.04
CA ASN A 160 69.59 44.78 -16.34
C ASN A 160 68.87 43.94 -15.25
N LYS A 161 68.17 44.58 -14.30
CA LYS A 161 67.31 43.87 -13.34
C LYS A 161 65.90 43.67 -13.90
N THR A 162 65.18 42.71 -13.33
CA THR A 162 63.73 42.54 -13.52
C THR A 162 63.00 42.94 -12.26
N TYR A 163 61.87 43.62 -12.42
CA TYR A 163 60.99 44.04 -11.33
C TYR A 163 59.55 43.63 -11.62
N THR A 164 58.90 42.97 -10.66
CA THR A 164 57.48 42.61 -10.76
C THR A 164 56.61 43.71 -10.15
N VAL A 165 55.52 44.07 -10.81
CA VAL A 165 54.50 45.02 -10.30
C VAL A 165 53.11 44.44 -10.52
N ASN A 166 52.30 44.38 -9.46
CA ASN A 166 50.92 43.90 -9.57
C ASN A 166 50.00 45.03 -10.06
N VAL A 167 48.98 44.69 -10.84
CA VAL A 167 47.95 45.66 -11.27
C VAL A 167 47.26 46.29 -10.07
N GLY A 168 47.15 47.63 -10.08
CA GLY A 168 46.60 48.44 -9.00
C GLY A 168 47.63 48.91 -7.96
N GLU A 169 48.85 48.39 -7.99
CA GLU A 169 49.95 48.80 -7.11
C GLU A 169 50.93 49.74 -7.81
N THR A 170 51.74 50.46 -7.02
CA THR A 170 52.83 51.30 -7.52
C THR A 170 54.14 50.86 -6.89
N LEU A 171 55.05 50.35 -7.71
CA LEU A 171 56.42 50.05 -7.33
C LEU A 171 57.26 51.33 -7.35
N VAL A 172 58.16 51.47 -6.38
CA VAL A 172 59.18 52.53 -6.36
C VAL A 172 60.56 51.89 -6.49
N ILE A 173 61.35 52.35 -7.46
CA ILE A 173 62.74 51.91 -7.69
C ILE A 173 63.66 53.11 -7.44
N ASP A 174 64.62 52.93 -6.53
CA ASP A 174 65.59 53.95 -6.16
C ASP A 174 66.93 53.72 -6.88
N ASP A 175 67.46 54.75 -7.54
CA ASP A 175 68.82 54.70 -8.09
C ASP A 175 69.86 55.10 -7.03
N SER A 176 70.43 54.09 -6.37
CA SER A 176 71.53 54.25 -5.41
C SER A 176 72.82 54.82 -6.03
N ASN A 177 72.97 54.80 -7.36
CA ASN A 177 74.12 55.42 -8.05
C ASN A 177 73.88 56.91 -8.33
N THR A 178 72.67 57.42 -8.08
CA THR A 178 72.26 58.84 -8.14
C THR A 178 72.41 59.51 -9.51
N VAL A 179 72.39 58.74 -10.60
CA VAL A 179 72.57 59.20 -11.99
C VAL A 179 71.28 59.24 -12.81
N LEU A 180 70.19 58.64 -12.33
CA LEU A 180 68.87 58.72 -12.96
C LEU A 180 68.41 60.17 -13.18
N SER A 181 68.79 61.11 -12.31
CA SER A 181 68.59 62.55 -12.49
C SER A 181 69.05 63.06 -13.86
N ASP A 182 70.09 62.46 -14.42
CA ASP A 182 70.75 62.86 -15.67
C ASP A 182 70.19 62.09 -16.87
N MET A 183 69.27 61.15 -16.65
CA MET A 183 68.65 60.32 -17.69
C MET A 183 67.22 60.77 -18.01
N GLN A 184 66.80 60.55 -19.25
CA GLN A 184 65.42 60.68 -19.72
C GLN A 184 64.87 59.31 -20.14
N LEU A 185 63.56 59.10 -19.99
CA LEU A 185 62.87 57.92 -20.52
C LEU A 185 62.97 57.92 -22.05
N ALA A 186 63.36 56.78 -22.62
CA ALA A 186 63.52 56.59 -24.07
C ALA A 186 62.44 55.66 -24.65
N SER A 187 62.02 54.64 -23.88
CA SER A 187 60.89 53.76 -24.21
C SER A 187 60.29 53.18 -22.93
N ILE A 188 58.98 52.93 -22.94
CA ILE A 188 58.23 52.29 -21.86
C ILE A 188 57.27 51.25 -22.44
N PRO A 189 56.97 50.15 -21.72
CA PRO A 189 55.92 49.21 -22.11
C PRO A 189 54.56 49.88 -22.26
N LYS A 190 53.74 49.36 -23.18
CA LYS A 190 52.46 49.94 -23.56
C LYS A 190 51.50 49.97 -22.36
N ASN A 191 50.84 51.11 -22.17
CA ASN A 191 49.95 51.43 -21.04
C ASN A 191 50.60 51.29 -19.64
N LEU A 192 51.92 51.09 -19.50
CA LEU A 192 52.60 51.14 -18.21
C LEU A 192 52.91 52.60 -17.84
N LYS A 193 52.50 53.05 -16.65
CA LYS A 193 52.84 54.40 -16.18
C LYS A 193 54.21 54.36 -15.52
N VAL A 194 55.16 55.13 -16.04
CA VAL A 194 56.51 55.31 -15.45
C VAL A 194 56.76 56.79 -15.24
N GLU A 195 56.93 57.20 -13.99
CA GLU A 195 57.20 58.59 -13.59
C GLU A 195 58.57 58.68 -12.91
N LYS A 196 59.39 59.65 -13.33
CA LYS A 196 60.68 59.96 -12.72
C LYS A 196 60.52 61.05 -11.67
N ASP A 197 61.01 60.79 -10.46
CA ASP A 197 60.97 61.68 -9.31
C ASP A 197 62.40 61.80 -8.73
N GLY A 198 63.17 62.76 -9.25
CA GLY A 198 64.59 62.93 -8.95
C GLY A 198 65.42 61.69 -9.34
N ASN A 199 65.87 60.94 -8.33
CA ASN A 199 66.59 59.66 -8.47
C ASN A 199 65.71 58.44 -8.12
N LYS A 200 64.38 58.57 -8.25
CA LYS A 200 63.41 57.48 -8.11
C LYS A 200 62.62 57.29 -9.41
N LEU A 201 62.23 56.05 -9.72
CA LEU A 201 61.16 55.74 -10.67
C LEU A 201 59.95 55.22 -9.91
N LYS A 202 58.76 55.73 -10.24
CA LYS A 202 57.47 55.23 -9.80
C LYS A 202 56.83 54.50 -10.98
N ILE A 203 56.45 53.23 -10.79
CA ILE A 203 55.91 52.36 -11.83
C ILE A 203 54.53 51.89 -11.37
N THR A 204 53.48 52.31 -12.08
CA THR A 204 52.09 51.94 -11.78
C THR A 204 51.51 51.11 -12.92
N ALA A 205 50.99 49.92 -12.58
CA ALA A 205 50.35 49.03 -13.53
C ALA A 205 48.83 49.12 -13.47
N THR A 206 48.21 49.21 -14.65
CA THR A 206 46.76 49.13 -14.89
C THR A 206 46.41 47.77 -15.51
N SER A 207 45.14 47.39 -15.56
CA SER A 207 44.68 46.12 -16.16
C SER A 207 45.19 45.90 -17.59
N ASN A 208 45.40 46.98 -18.35
CA ASN A 208 45.84 46.96 -19.74
C ASN A 208 47.36 47.20 -19.92
N SER A 209 48.14 47.31 -18.84
CA SER A 209 49.60 47.49 -18.90
C SER A 209 50.30 46.21 -19.34
N GLU A 210 51.15 46.29 -20.36
CA GLU A 210 51.89 45.14 -20.87
C GLU A 210 53.27 45.02 -20.18
N SER A 211 53.73 43.79 -19.92
CA SER A 211 55.11 43.51 -19.49
C SER A 211 56.12 43.86 -20.58
N GLY A 212 57.32 44.31 -20.21
CA GLY A 212 58.36 44.65 -21.19
C GLY A 212 59.56 45.38 -20.62
N ILE A 213 60.36 45.98 -21.49
CA ILE A 213 61.59 46.69 -21.12
C ILE A 213 61.31 48.19 -21.01
N VAL A 214 61.74 48.80 -19.89
CA VAL A 214 61.85 50.25 -19.74
C VAL A 214 63.28 50.66 -20.09
N SER A 215 63.44 51.60 -21.02
CA SER A 215 64.73 52.09 -21.50
C SER A 215 64.92 53.57 -21.19
N LEU A 216 66.13 53.96 -20.82
CA LEU A 216 66.56 55.32 -20.53
C LEU A 216 67.85 55.65 -21.26
N GLN A 217 68.07 56.94 -21.54
CA GLN A 217 69.28 57.48 -22.17
C GLN A 217 69.70 58.79 -21.48
N LYS A 218 70.99 59.13 -21.48
CA LYS A 218 71.51 60.41 -20.96
C LYS A 218 71.48 61.54 -22.00
N VAL A 219 71.57 61.20 -23.29
CA VAL A 219 71.46 62.15 -24.40
C VAL A 219 70.52 61.64 -25.51
N THR A 220 70.12 62.52 -26.41
CA THR A 220 69.30 62.19 -27.59
C THR A 220 70.17 61.66 -28.74
N ASN A 221 69.60 60.82 -29.62
CA ASN A 221 70.29 60.19 -30.76
C ASN A 221 71.15 61.17 -31.60
N ASN A 222 70.71 62.41 -31.79
CA ASN A 222 71.41 63.44 -32.58
C ASN A 222 72.74 63.94 -31.97
N LYS A 223 73.02 63.64 -30.70
CA LYS A 223 74.30 63.94 -30.03
C LYS A 223 75.37 62.87 -30.30
N VAL A 224 74.94 61.63 -30.60
CA VAL A 224 75.80 60.50 -30.96
C VAL A 224 76.11 60.51 -32.46
N GLY A 225 77.20 59.85 -32.85
CA GLY A 225 77.58 59.66 -34.25
C GLY A 225 79.07 59.37 -34.43
N THR A 226 79.51 59.22 -35.68
CA THR A 226 80.93 59.00 -35.99
C THR A 226 81.75 60.27 -35.75
N SER A 227 82.76 60.20 -34.88
CA SER A 227 83.83 61.21 -34.81
C SER A 227 84.70 61.17 -36.07
N ILE A 228 84.93 62.34 -36.68
CA ILE A 228 85.66 62.51 -37.94
C ILE A 228 86.97 63.26 -37.68
N THR A 229 88.04 62.90 -38.39
CA THR A 229 89.32 63.62 -38.44
C THR A 229 89.61 64.13 -39.84
N TYR A 230 90.31 65.26 -39.89
CA TYR A 230 90.64 66.00 -41.08
C TYR A 230 92.15 66.21 -41.13
N THR A 231 92.80 65.78 -42.20
CA THR A 231 94.26 65.87 -42.36
C THR A 231 94.64 66.59 -43.64
N LYS A 232 95.83 67.21 -43.63
CA LYS A 232 96.42 67.95 -44.76
C LYS A 232 97.94 67.83 -44.65
N PRO A 233 98.68 67.49 -45.73
CA PRO A 233 100.13 67.28 -45.65
C PRO A 233 100.87 68.47 -45.04
N ASP A 234 101.85 68.18 -44.18
CA ASP A 234 102.66 69.15 -43.45
C ASP A 234 101.87 70.23 -42.69
N ARG A 235 100.64 69.92 -42.28
CA ARG A 235 99.76 70.78 -41.48
C ARG A 235 99.19 70.05 -40.29
N GLN A 236 98.59 70.85 -39.40
CA GLN A 236 97.90 70.40 -38.21
C GLN A 236 96.68 69.52 -38.54
N SER A 237 96.64 68.31 -37.97
CA SER A 237 95.47 67.42 -38.03
C SER A 237 94.36 67.88 -37.07
N LEU A 238 93.11 67.79 -37.52
CA LEU A 238 91.91 68.26 -36.80
C LEU A 238 90.91 67.12 -36.57
N ALA A 239 89.94 67.34 -35.67
CA ALA A 239 88.85 66.40 -35.38
C ALA A 239 87.52 67.08 -35.02
N LYS A 240 86.42 66.53 -35.52
CA LYS A 240 85.03 66.83 -35.14
C LYS A 240 84.48 65.63 -34.37
N PHE A 241 84.40 65.79 -33.06
CA PHE A 241 83.99 64.73 -32.16
C PHE A 241 82.45 64.60 -32.03
N LYS A 242 82.00 63.37 -31.79
CA LYS A 242 80.62 62.96 -31.52
C LYS A 242 80.64 61.85 -30.48
N LEU A 243 79.64 61.81 -29.58
CA LEU A 243 79.55 60.74 -28.59
C LEU A 243 79.39 59.38 -29.27
N GLU A 244 80.08 58.36 -28.75
CA GLU A 244 80.00 56.98 -29.26
C GLU A 244 78.68 56.30 -28.84
N ASP A 245 78.23 56.56 -27.62
CA ASP A 245 77.05 55.97 -26.98
C ASP A 245 76.19 57.06 -26.33
N LYS A 246 74.88 56.80 -26.08
CA LYS A 246 73.95 57.80 -25.51
C LYS A 246 73.81 57.74 -23.97
N GLY A 247 74.64 56.95 -23.29
CA GLY A 247 74.44 56.56 -21.90
C GLY A 247 73.16 55.74 -21.73
N GLU A 248 72.99 54.69 -22.56
CA GLU A 248 71.77 53.88 -22.57
C GLU A 248 71.77 52.83 -21.45
N SER A 249 70.64 52.73 -20.75
CA SER A 249 70.39 51.73 -19.70
C SER A 249 68.95 51.27 -19.74
N SER A 250 68.68 50.04 -19.31
CA SER A 250 67.34 49.46 -19.31
C SER A 250 67.14 48.46 -18.17
N PHE A 251 65.88 48.17 -17.89
CA PHE A 251 65.46 47.13 -16.95
C PHE A 251 64.11 46.56 -17.38
N SER A 252 63.79 45.35 -16.93
CA SER A 252 62.55 44.65 -17.27
C SER A 252 61.48 44.88 -16.21
N VAL A 253 60.23 45.05 -16.66
CA VAL A 253 59.03 45.10 -15.82
C VAL A 253 58.11 43.94 -16.19
N GLU A 254 57.79 43.12 -15.19
CA GLU A 254 56.77 42.08 -15.27
C GLU A 254 55.50 42.59 -14.60
N VAL A 255 54.46 42.86 -15.40
CA VAL A 255 53.13 43.21 -14.90
C VAL A 255 52.42 41.91 -14.50
N ARG A 256 51.97 41.83 -13.25
CA ARG A 256 51.08 40.76 -12.79
C ARG A 256 49.64 41.23 -12.77
N HIS A 257 48.82 40.58 -13.59
CA HIS A 257 47.41 40.89 -13.75
C HIS A 257 46.56 40.29 -12.62
N ARG A 258 45.28 40.69 -12.62
CA ARG A 258 44.26 40.17 -11.73
C ARG A 258 43.14 39.53 -12.56
N GLY A 259 42.35 38.68 -11.91
CA GLY A 259 41.22 37.98 -12.50
C GLY A 259 40.21 37.55 -11.46
N ASP A 260 39.11 36.96 -11.93
CA ASP A 260 37.94 36.62 -11.13
C ASP A 260 37.71 35.11 -11.11
N LEU A 261 36.95 34.64 -10.11
CA LEU A 261 36.47 33.26 -10.02
C LEU A 261 34.99 33.25 -9.69
N GLU A 262 34.24 32.54 -10.51
CA GLU A 262 32.79 32.41 -10.44
C GLU A 262 32.41 30.93 -10.27
N VAL A 263 31.40 30.67 -9.44
CA VAL A 263 30.87 29.34 -9.16
C VAL A 263 29.39 29.36 -9.50
N MET A 264 29.04 28.62 -10.54
CA MET A 264 27.68 28.39 -11.00
C MET A 264 27.07 27.23 -10.22
N LYS A 265 26.16 27.52 -9.28
CA LYS A 265 25.44 26.52 -8.51
C LYS A 265 24.17 26.09 -9.25
N ILE A 266 24.07 24.79 -9.56
CA ILE A 266 22.91 24.24 -10.26
C ILE A 266 22.28 23.02 -9.57
N ASP A 267 21.05 22.76 -9.99
CA ASP A 267 20.34 21.49 -9.88
C ASP A 267 21.05 20.43 -10.74
N GLU A 268 21.28 19.24 -10.18
CA GLU A 268 21.94 18.14 -10.88
C GLU A 268 21.13 17.59 -12.05
N ASP A 269 19.81 17.51 -11.94
CA ASP A 269 18.95 16.87 -12.93
C ASP A 269 18.41 17.90 -13.94
N THR A 270 17.86 19.02 -13.45
CA THR A 270 17.24 20.06 -14.32
C THR A 270 18.22 21.11 -14.85
N LYS A 271 19.46 21.13 -14.35
CA LYS A 271 20.53 22.11 -14.67
C LYS A 271 20.16 23.57 -14.42
N LYS A 272 19.06 23.85 -13.71
CA LYS A 272 18.62 25.20 -13.35
C LYS A 272 19.52 25.79 -12.25
N PRO A 273 19.68 27.12 -12.21
CA PRO A 273 20.43 27.79 -11.15
C PRO A 273 19.76 27.62 -9.77
N LEU A 274 20.58 27.50 -8.72
CA LEU A 274 20.13 27.38 -7.34
C LEU A 274 20.63 28.52 -6.47
N ALA A 275 19.69 29.27 -5.90
CA ALA A 275 19.96 30.34 -4.94
C ALA A 275 20.13 29.82 -3.51
N ASN A 276 20.72 30.66 -2.65
CA ASN A 276 20.88 30.43 -1.20
C ASN A 276 21.85 29.31 -0.79
N ALA A 277 22.52 28.64 -1.73
CA ALA A 277 23.72 27.86 -1.42
C ALA A 277 24.84 28.79 -0.91
N LYS A 278 25.53 28.41 0.17
CA LYS A 278 26.69 29.15 0.69
C LYS A 278 27.97 28.49 0.21
N ILE A 279 28.72 29.20 -0.62
CA ILE A 279 30.00 28.77 -1.18
C ILE A 279 31.15 29.43 -0.44
N LYS A 280 32.12 28.62 -0.02
CA LYS A 280 33.40 29.05 0.54
C LYS A 280 34.45 29.11 -0.56
N PHE A 281 35.25 30.17 -0.54
CA PHE A 281 36.45 30.34 -1.34
C PHE A 281 37.63 30.51 -0.38
N GLN A 282 38.65 29.64 -0.48
CA GLN A 282 39.84 29.69 0.36
C GLN A 282 41.10 29.81 -0.50
N TYR A 283 41.91 30.83 -0.25
CA TYR A 283 43.13 31.11 -1.00
C TYR A 283 44.19 31.77 -0.13
N GLY A 284 45.38 31.15 -0.03
CA GLY A 284 46.38 31.51 0.97
C GLY A 284 45.79 31.44 2.39
N SER A 285 45.96 32.51 3.17
CA SER A 285 45.33 32.68 4.49
C SER A 285 43.91 33.27 4.43
N THR A 286 43.41 33.64 3.25
CA THR A 286 42.09 34.28 3.11
C THR A 286 40.98 33.24 2.95
N THR A 287 39.85 33.47 3.63
CA THR A 287 38.58 32.79 3.36
C THR A 287 37.52 33.86 3.06
N LYS A 288 36.70 33.61 2.04
CA LYS A 288 35.46 34.35 1.76
C LYS A 288 34.30 33.37 1.69
N GLU A 289 33.15 33.77 2.23
CA GLU A 289 31.88 33.06 2.04
C GLU A 289 30.96 33.94 1.19
N VAL A 290 30.33 33.35 0.17
CA VAL A 290 29.40 34.04 -0.72
C VAL A 290 28.14 33.18 -0.85
N VAL A 291 26.97 33.81 -0.69
CA VAL A 291 25.68 33.16 -0.89
C VAL A 291 25.23 33.38 -2.34
N THR A 292 24.78 32.31 -2.98
CA THR A 292 24.38 32.29 -4.40
C THR A 292 23.11 33.10 -4.68
N GLY A 293 23.14 33.88 -5.76
CA GLY A 293 22.00 34.67 -6.23
C GLY A 293 20.89 33.86 -6.90
N LYS A 294 19.86 34.54 -7.41
CA LYS A 294 18.74 33.92 -8.19
C LYS A 294 19.21 33.30 -9.52
N ASP A 295 20.37 33.73 -9.98
CA ASP A 295 21.16 33.24 -11.10
C ASP A 295 22.06 32.05 -10.75
N GLY A 296 22.08 31.60 -9.48
CA GLY A 296 22.94 30.53 -8.99
C GLY A 296 24.40 30.94 -8.81
N ILE A 297 24.74 32.21 -8.99
CA ILE A 297 26.14 32.67 -9.03
C ILE A 297 26.64 33.02 -7.63
N ALA A 298 27.82 32.48 -7.28
CA ALA A 298 28.69 32.98 -6.22
C ALA A 298 30.05 33.35 -6.83
N ARG A 299 30.55 34.56 -6.56
CA ARG A 299 31.71 35.13 -7.27
C ARG A 299 32.67 35.84 -6.34
N ILE A 300 33.97 35.73 -6.62
CA ILE A 300 35.03 36.55 -6.05
C ILE A 300 35.83 37.24 -7.16
N GLU A 301 36.26 38.47 -6.91
CA GLU A 301 36.84 39.34 -7.93
C GLU A 301 38.21 39.90 -7.53
N ASN A 302 38.95 40.39 -8.53
CA ASN A 302 40.19 41.16 -8.38
C ASN A 302 41.34 40.40 -7.67
N ILE A 303 41.33 39.07 -7.78
CA ILE A 303 42.35 38.18 -7.21
C ILE A 303 43.60 38.18 -8.10
N LEU A 304 44.79 38.03 -7.52
CA LEU A 304 46.04 38.04 -8.28
C LEU A 304 46.17 36.77 -9.16
N GLU A 305 46.69 36.91 -10.37
CA GLU A 305 46.89 35.75 -11.25
C GLU A 305 47.87 34.72 -10.65
N GLY A 306 47.66 33.45 -10.97
CA GLY A 306 48.42 32.34 -10.41
C GLY A 306 48.06 32.01 -8.95
N THR A 307 47.16 32.76 -8.30
CA THR A 307 46.57 32.34 -7.03
C THR A 307 45.69 31.11 -7.26
N GLU A 308 45.98 30.04 -6.52
CA GLU A 308 45.11 28.88 -6.39
C GLU A 308 44.00 29.17 -5.36
N VAL A 309 42.77 28.79 -5.71
CA VAL A 309 41.58 28.94 -4.88
C VAL A 309 40.89 27.59 -4.76
N ILE A 310 40.70 27.14 -3.52
CA ILE A 310 39.89 25.97 -3.17
C ILE A 310 38.46 26.44 -2.91
N VAL A 311 37.49 25.73 -3.47
CA VAL A 311 36.06 26.02 -3.42
C VAL A 311 35.32 24.85 -2.78
N SER A 312 34.42 25.12 -1.84
CA SER A 312 33.58 24.11 -1.18
C SER A 312 32.20 24.65 -0.81
N GLU A 313 31.15 23.84 -0.90
CA GLU A 313 29.83 24.22 -0.38
C GLU A 313 29.74 24.01 1.16
N ILE A 314 29.39 25.06 1.90
CA ILE A 314 29.13 24.98 3.35
C ILE A 314 27.69 24.55 3.62
N SER A 315 26.73 25.19 2.94
CA SER A 315 25.30 24.88 3.07
C SER A 315 24.64 24.79 1.70
N ALA A 316 24.05 23.63 1.39
CA ALA A 316 23.14 23.47 0.26
C ALA A 316 21.90 24.37 0.41
N PRO A 317 21.21 24.68 -0.69
CA PRO A 317 19.85 25.23 -0.65
C PRO A 317 18.90 24.31 0.13
N ASN A 318 17.84 24.88 0.70
CA ASN A 318 16.77 24.09 1.32
C ASN A 318 16.14 23.14 0.29
N GLY A 319 16.00 21.85 0.64
CA GLY A 319 15.54 20.80 -0.27
C GLY A 319 16.62 20.18 -1.17
N TYR A 320 17.92 20.44 -0.93
CA TYR A 320 19.02 19.89 -1.73
C TYR A 320 20.11 19.23 -0.87
N VAL A 321 20.78 18.22 -1.42
CA VAL A 321 21.85 17.46 -0.75
C VAL A 321 23.22 18.09 -1.06
N ASN A 322 24.02 18.38 -0.02
CA ASN A 322 25.40 18.84 -0.15
C ASN A 322 26.34 17.63 -0.30
N LYS A 323 27.05 17.56 -1.43
CA LYS A 323 27.94 16.44 -1.77
C LYS A 323 29.31 16.48 -1.09
N GLY A 324 29.66 17.57 -0.39
CA GLY A 324 30.99 17.79 0.15
C GLY A 324 32.09 17.98 -0.91
N GLU A 325 31.70 18.32 -2.14
CA GLU A 325 32.61 18.46 -3.29
C GLU A 325 33.62 19.61 -3.07
N LEU A 326 34.90 19.31 -3.34
CA LEU A 326 36.00 20.27 -3.30
C LEU A 326 36.53 20.48 -4.73
N LEU A 327 36.44 21.71 -5.22
CA LEU A 327 36.98 22.10 -6.52
C LEU A 327 38.15 23.08 -6.34
N THR A 328 39.10 23.05 -7.28
CA THR A 328 40.26 23.95 -7.28
C THR A 328 40.35 24.69 -8.61
N ALA A 329 40.58 26.01 -8.55
CA ALA A 329 40.83 26.85 -9.72
C ALA A 329 42.07 27.72 -9.52
N VAL A 330 42.83 27.94 -10.59
CA VAL A 330 43.95 28.90 -10.62
C VAL A 330 43.50 30.14 -11.38
N ILE A 331 43.61 31.31 -10.74
CA ILE A 331 43.20 32.59 -11.33
C ILE A 331 44.07 32.92 -12.55
N LYS A 332 43.41 33.31 -13.65
CA LYS A 332 44.04 33.65 -14.93
C LYS A 332 44.09 35.18 -15.11
N PRO A 333 45.06 35.72 -15.87
CA PRO A 333 45.10 37.14 -16.19
C PRO A 333 43.83 37.61 -16.90
N ASN A 334 43.30 38.76 -16.49
CA ASN A 334 42.27 39.55 -17.18
C ASN A 334 41.03 38.74 -17.63
N SER A 335 40.67 37.71 -16.87
CA SER A 335 39.58 36.80 -17.20
C SER A 335 38.89 36.26 -15.96
N CYS A 336 37.64 35.83 -16.12
CA CYS A 336 36.91 35.08 -15.10
C CYS A 336 37.09 33.57 -15.37
N VAL A 337 37.42 32.82 -14.32
CA VAL A 337 37.36 31.35 -14.33
C VAL A 337 36.00 30.93 -13.78
N THR A 338 35.27 30.08 -14.51
CA THR A 338 33.98 29.55 -14.05
C THR A 338 34.13 28.09 -13.62
N LEU A 339 33.62 27.77 -12.43
CA LEU A 339 33.40 26.41 -11.92
C LEU A 339 31.90 26.14 -11.83
N THR A 340 31.52 24.86 -11.71
CA THR A 340 30.12 24.44 -11.55
C THR A 340 30.01 23.44 -10.41
N LEU A 341 29.13 23.70 -9.44
CA LEU A 341 28.80 22.77 -8.36
C LEU A 341 27.32 22.36 -8.48
N ASN A 342 27.03 21.05 -8.52
CA ASN A 342 25.66 20.55 -8.69
C ASN A 342 25.17 19.76 -7.47
N ASN A 343 23.91 20.01 -7.06
CA ASN A 343 23.27 19.29 -5.96
C ASN A 343 22.01 18.61 -6.47
N LYS A 344 21.70 17.46 -5.90
CA LYS A 344 20.45 16.74 -6.16
C LYS A 344 19.33 17.27 -5.29
N GLU A 345 18.12 17.35 -5.84
CA GLU A 345 16.91 17.59 -5.06
C GLU A 345 16.72 16.43 -4.07
N GLN A 346 16.55 16.74 -2.78
CA GLN A 346 16.26 15.74 -1.76
C GLN A 346 14.81 15.26 -1.98
N LEU A 347 14.67 14.01 -2.39
CA LEU A 347 13.36 13.36 -2.49
C LEU A 347 13.00 12.69 -1.16
N GLY A 348 11.72 12.37 -1.01
CA GLY A 348 11.16 11.75 0.17
C GLY A 348 10.61 10.35 -0.06
N THR A 349 10.50 9.61 1.04
CA THR A 349 9.91 8.27 1.13
C THR A 349 8.91 8.22 2.28
N ILE A 350 7.70 7.74 2.01
CA ILE A 350 6.70 7.42 3.03
C ILE A 350 6.68 5.90 3.25
N ASN A 351 6.66 5.49 4.53
CA ASN A 351 6.49 4.11 4.95
C ASN A 351 5.15 3.96 5.68
N VAL A 352 4.50 2.83 5.48
CA VAL A 352 3.24 2.43 6.10
C VAL A 352 3.49 1.20 6.94
N ILE A 353 2.95 1.19 8.15
CA ILE A 353 2.84 0.03 9.03
C ILE A 353 1.36 -0.25 9.23
N LYS A 354 0.81 -1.20 8.49
CA LYS A 354 -0.56 -1.68 8.62
C LYS A 354 -0.65 -2.62 9.81
N THR A 355 -1.69 -2.46 10.63
CA THR A 355 -2.05 -3.39 11.70
C THR A 355 -3.55 -3.68 11.70
N GLY A 356 -3.97 -4.73 12.41
CA GLY A 356 -5.32 -4.83 12.94
C GLY A 356 -5.53 -3.88 14.13
N GLU A 357 -6.74 -3.86 14.68
CA GLU A 357 -7.12 -3.06 15.84
C GLU A 357 -7.04 -3.87 17.13
N GLU A 358 -7.53 -5.12 17.12
CA GLU A 358 -7.50 -6.02 18.28
C GLU A 358 -6.15 -6.75 18.43
N PHE A 359 -5.59 -7.26 17.32
CA PHE A 359 -4.36 -8.10 17.38
C PHE A 359 -3.09 -7.40 16.87
N GLY A 360 -3.22 -6.17 16.37
CA GLY A 360 -2.09 -5.33 15.98
C GLY A 360 -1.29 -5.90 14.80
N ALA A 361 0.00 -6.16 15.02
CA ALA A 361 0.88 -6.75 13.99
C ALA A 361 0.85 -8.30 13.96
N THR A 362 0.08 -8.94 14.85
CA THR A 362 -0.12 -10.39 14.88
C THR A 362 -1.48 -10.71 14.28
N MET A 363 -1.58 -11.72 13.42
CA MET A 363 -2.90 -12.21 12.96
C MET A 363 -3.41 -13.29 13.91
N PRO A 364 -4.69 -13.28 14.31
CA PRO A 364 -5.22 -14.22 15.30
C PRO A 364 -5.30 -15.66 14.75
N ASN A 365 -5.46 -15.82 13.43
CA ASN A 365 -5.39 -17.08 12.70
C ASN A 365 -5.15 -16.80 11.19
N SER A 366 -5.23 -17.83 10.34
CA SER A 366 -4.97 -17.77 8.90
C SER A 366 -6.06 -17.10 8.04
N PHE A 367 -7.21 -16.72 8.61
CA PHE A 367 -8.30 -16.03 7.91
C PHE A 367 -8.14 -14.50 7.92
N TYR A 368 -7.05 -14.01 8.52
CA TYR A 368 -6.66 -12.60 8.56
C TYR A 368 -5.26 -12.43 7.97
N SER A 369 -5.06 -11.37 7.19
CA SER A 369 -3.76 -10.99 6.64
C SER A 369 -3.55 -9.49 6.73
N LEU A 370 -2.29 -9.06 6.79
CA LEU A 370 -1.90 -7.65 6.60
C LEU A 370 -1.41 -7.37 5.18
N GLU A 371 -1.31 -8.39 4.32
CA GLU A 371 -0.78 -8.28 2.95
C GLU A 371 -1.83 -7.70 1.99
N ASN A 372 -1.34 -7.02 0.94
CA ASN A 372 -2.15 -6.51 -0.18
C ASN A 372 -3.18 -5.42 0.18
N ALA A 373 -3.16 -4.87 1.41
CA ALA A 373 -3.79 -3.59 1.71
C ALA A 373 -3.22 -2.54 0.74
N THR A 374 -4.08 -1.78 0.08
CA THR A 374 -3.69 -0.90 -1.03
C THR A 374 -4.05 0.54 -0.71
N PHE A 375 -3.06 1.43 -0.69
CA PHE A 375 -3.24 2.85 -0.38
C PHE A 375 -2.94 3.72 -1.59
N GLY A 376 -3.92 4.53 -2.01
CA GLY A 376 -3.70 5.60 -2.98
C GLY A 376 -3.01 6.78 -2.29
N VAL A 377 -1.91 7.29 -2.84
CA VAL A 377 -1.16 8.43 -2.28
C VAL A 377 -1.34 9.66 -3.16
N PHE A 378 -1.68 10.79 -2.53
CA PHE A 378 -2.12 12.02 -3.19
C PHE A 378 -1.43 13.26 -2.59
N THR A 379 -1.28 14.33 -3.38
CA THR A 379 -0.83 15.64 -2.88
C THR A 379 -1.93 16.37 -2.11
N ASP A 380 -1.55 17.49 -1.48
CA ASP A 380 -2.45 18.53 -0.94
C ASP A 380 -3.46 19.15 -1.94
N LYS A 381 -3.44 18.73 -3.22
CA LYS A 381 -4.34 19.18 -4.31
C LYS A 381 -5.06 18.01 -4.99
N ASP A 382 -5.23 16.91 -4.25
CA ASP A 382 -5.91 15.67 -4.67
C ASP A 382 -5.31 15.00 -5.93
N VAL A 383 -4.05 15.31 -6.29
CA VAL A 383 -3.34 14.69 -7.42
C VAL A 383 -2.68 13.41 -6.95
N ARG A 384 -3.07 12.26 -7.51
CA ARG A 384 -2.45 10.96 -7.22
C ARG A 384 -0.99 10.94 -7.69
N VAL A 385 -0.07 10.59 -6.79
CA VAL A 385 1.38 10.49 -7.04
C VAL A 385 1.91 9.05 -7.00
N GLY A 386 1.13 8.11 -6.47
CA GLY A 386 1.48 6.70 -6.47
C GLY A 386 0.48 5.82 -5.75
N THR A 387 0.94 4.62 -5.41
CA THR A 387 0.19 3.60 -4.68
C THR A 387 1.16 2.84 -3.78
N ILE A 388 0.74 2.52 -2.56
CA ILE A 388 1.46 1.60 -1.68
C ILE A 388 0.67 0.30 -1.60
N LYS A 389 1.39 -0.82 -1.55
CA LYS A 389 0.86 -2.11 -1.13
C LYS A 389 1.67 -2.63 0.06
N THR A 390 1.00 -3.33 0.96
CA THR A 390 1.63 -3.95 2.13
C THR A 390 2.12 -5.36 1.83
N ASP A 391 3.23 -5.74 2.46
CA ASP A 391 3.70 -7.12 2.56
C ASP A 391 2.97 -7.90 3.66
N ILE A 392 3.32 -9.18 3.83
CA ILE A 392 2.76 -10.07 4.86
C ILE A 392 2.94 -9.60 6.31
N LYS A 393 3.78 -8.59 6.57
CA LYS A 393 3.97 -7.96 7.89
C LYS A 393 3.20 -6.64 8.03
N GLY A 394 2.43 -6.26 7.01
CA GLY A 394 1.77 -4.97 6.93
C GLY A 394 2.67 -3.82 6.49
N HIS A 395 3.90 -4.08 6.07
CA HIS A 395 4.85 -3.02 5.72
C HIS A 395 4.72 -2.62 4.25
N GLY A 396 4.65 -1.32 3.95
CA GLY A 396 4.60 -0.81 2.58
C GLY A 396 5.33 0.53 2.41
N THR A 397 5.90 0.80 1.24
CA THR A 397 6.75 1.99 1.01
C THR A 397 6.49 2.62 -0.35
N LEU A 398 6.50 3.96 -0.42
CA LEU A 398 6.58 4.72 -1.68
C LEU A 398 7.70 5.76 -1.60
N SER A 399 8.63 5.69 -2.55
CA SER A 399 9.84 6.51 -2.63
C SER A 399 9.86 7.41 -3.85
N GLY A 400 10.68 8.46 -3.82
CA GLY A 400 10.85 9.39 -4.95
C GLY A 400 9.82 10.51 -5.00
N LEU A 401 9.08 10.72 -3.90
CA LEU A 401 8.16 11.85 -3.76
C LEU A 401 8.95 13.16 -3.59
N LYS A 402 8.38 14.30 -3.97
CA LYS A 402 8.97 15.61 -3.65
C LYS A 402 8.68 15.98 -2.19
N LEU A 403 9.49 16.85 -1.59
CA LEU A 403 9.17 17.41 -0.27
C LEU A 403 7.88 18.24 -0.35
N GLY A 404 7.01 18.12 0.67
CA GLY A 404 5.69 18.74 0.67
C GLY A 404 4.65 17.98 1.50
N ASN A 405 3.39 18.40 1.38
CA ASN A 405 2.24 17.82 2.08
C ASN A 405 1.49 16.83 1.18
N TYR A 406 1.08 15.71 1.78
CA TYR A 406 0.38 14.62 1.13
C TYR A 406 -0.72 14.08 2.04
N TYR A 407 -1.60 13.27 1.47
CA TYR A 407 -2.43 12.34 2.23
C TYR A 407 -2.50 11.01 1.48
N MET A 408 -3.03 9.99 2.16
CA MET A 408 -3.38 8.71 1.57
C MET A 408 -4.76 8.26 2.01
N ILE A 409 -5.37 7.39 1.21
CA ILE A 409 -6.66 6.73 1.49
C ILE A 409 -6.46 5.24 1.21
N GLU A 410 -7.05 4.38 2.03
CA GLU A 410 -7.14 2.95 1.71
C GLU A 410 -8.12 2.75 0.55
N GLU A 411 -7.62 2.21 -0.57
CA GLU A 411 -8.41 1.86 -1.76
C GLU A 411 -8.87 0.39 -1.75
N LYS A 412 -8.21 -0.44 -0.92
CA LYS A 412 -8.60 -1.83 -0.66
C LYS A 412 -8.05 -2.29 0.70
N ALA A 413 -8.90 -2.88 1.53
CA ALA A 413 -8.46 -3.52 2.77
C ALA A 413 -7.65 -4.82 2.48
N PRO A 414 -6.83 -5.29 3.43
CA PRO A 414 -6.30 -6.64 3.38
C PRO A 414 -7.37 -7.66 3.79
N GLU A 415 -7.12 -8.95 3.54
CA GLU A 415 -8.10 -10.01 3.78
C GLU A 415 -8.36 -10.22 5.28
N GLY A 416 -9.64 -10.37 5.65
CA GLY A 416 -10.09 -10.41 7.04
C GLY A 416 -10.38 -9.05 7.69
N PHE A 417 -10.23 -7.93 6.99
CA PHE A 417 -10.41 -6.58 7.56
C PHE A 417 -11.50 -5.75 6.85
N LYS A 418 -12.16 -4.86 7.60
CA LYS A 418 -13.02 -3.79 7.05
C LYS A 418 -12.15 -2.69 6.43
N ILE A 419 -12.64 -1.96 5.42
CA ILE A 419 -11.90 -0.84 4.79
C ILE A 419 -12.03 0.48 5.54
N SER A 420 -10.92 1.19 5.75
CA SER A 420 -10.93 2.54 6.34
C SER A 420 -10.79 3.62 5.27
N THR A 421 -11.89 4.35 4.99
CA THR A 421 -11.90 5.43 3.98
C THR A 421 -11.39 6.78 4.50
N GLU A 422 -10.69 6.82 5.64
CA GLU A 422 -10.15 8.06 6.22
C GLU A 422 -8.97 8.60 5.39
N LYS A 423 -8.92 9.93 5.20
CA LYS A 423 -7.74 10.61 4.63
C LYS A 423 -6.64 10.71 5.69
N GLN A 424 -5.63 9.86 5.62
CA GLN A 424 -4.47 9.87 6.51
C GLN A 424 -3.40 10.88 6.01
N PRO A 425 -3.14 12.00 6.71
CA PRO A 425 -2.23 13.06 6.23
C PRO A 425 -0.77 12.80 6.63
N PHE A 426 0.17 13.21 5.79
CA PHE A 426 1.61 13.22 6.14
C PHE A 426 2.38 14.32 5.40
N THR A 427 3.52 14.74 5.98
CA THR A 427 4.43 15.71 5.39
C THR A 427 5.82 15.10 5.20
N LEU A 428 6.44 15.36 4.04
CA LEU A 428 7.84 15.07 3.77
C LEU A 428 8.63 16.38 3.84
N SER A 429 9.27 16.61 5.00
CA SER A 429 10.06 17.80 5.29
C SER A 429 11.54 17.62 4.94
N TYR A 430 12.26 18.73 4.74
CA TYR A 430 13.71 18.70 4.51
C TYR A 430 14.46 18.14 5.72
N ALA A 431 15.13 17.01 5.53
CA ALA A 431 15.87 16.29 6.57
C ALA A 431 17.29 16.82 6.81
N GLY A 432 17.66 17.94 6.18
CA GLY A 432 18.99 18.53 6.25
C GLY A 432 19.94 18.05 5.14
N GLN A 433 21.00 18.83 4.89
CA GLN A 433 21.83 18.73 3.68
C GLN A 433 22.68 17.45 3.55
N HIS A 434 22.80 16.65 4.60
CA HIS A 434 23.61 15.42 4.64
C HIS A 434 22.74 14.14 4.60
N VAL A 435 21.43 14.29 4.41
CA VAL A 435 20.49 13.18 4.22
C VAL A 435 20.12 13.14 2.74
N GLU A 436 20.28 11.98 2.09
CA GLU A 436 19.93 11.85 0.66
C GLU A 436 18.42 11.74 0.41
N VAL A 437 17.70 11.08 1.32
CA VAL A 437 16.27 10.81 1.22
C VAL A 437 15.60 11.17 2.54
N ALA A 438 14.65 12.11 2.52
CA ALA A 438 13.81 12.39 3.67
C ALA A 438 12.83 11.23 3.90
N SER A 439 12.53 10.88 5.14
CA SER A 439 11.57 9.80 5.44
C SER A 439 10.47 10.24 6.39
N SER A 440 9.30 9.64 6.20
CA SER A 440 8.18 9.66 7.13
C SER A 440 7.65 8.24 7.30
N SER A 441 6.90 8.01 8.39
CA SER A 441 6.31 6.72 8.72
C SER A 441 4.94 6.94 9.35
N ILE A 442 3.94 6.17 8.90
CA ILE A 442 2.57 6.23 9.41
C ILE A 442 2.07 4.83 9.77
N ALA A 443 1.35 4.71 10.88
CA ALA A 443 0.68 3.48 11.28
C ALA A 443 -0.81 3.57 10.92
N ILE A 444 -1.40 2.49 10.39
CA ILE A 444 -2.80 2.47 9.96
C ILE A 444 -3.47 1.18 10.46
N THR A 445 -4.38 1.32 11.42
CA THR A 445 -5.25 0.27 11.98
C THR A 445 -6.51 0.09 11.15
N ASN A 446 -6.97 -1.15 10.98
CA ASN A 446 -8.33 -1.46 10.55
C ASN A 446 -8.95 -2.44 11.54
N GLU A 447 -10.27 -2.35 11.71
CA GLU A 447 -11.05 -3.33 12.47
C GLU A 447 -11.05 -4.69 11.77
N GLU A 448 -10.69 -5.74 12.53
CA GLU A 448 -10.90 -7.14 12.18
C GLU A 448 -12.38 -7.39 11.82
N GLN A 449 -12.67 -7.89 10.61
CA GLN A 449 -14.02 -8.37 10.30
C GLN A 449 -14.34 -9.57 11.19
N LYS A 450 -15.52 -9.54 11.81
CA LYS A 450 -16.04 -10.61 12.65
C LYS A 450 -17.23 -11.27 11.94
N GLY A 451 -17.88 -12.23 12.60
CA GLY A 451 -19.01 -12.94 12.01
C GLY A 451 -20.05 -13.43 13.01
N ILE A 452 -21.14 -13.91 12.41
CA ILE A 452 -22.30 -14.51 13.06
C ILE A 452 -22.39 -15.95 12.61
N ALA A 453 -22.42 -16.87 13.57
CA ALA A 453 -22.81 -18.26 13.34
C ALA A 453 -24.31 -18.39 13.62
N VAL A 454 -25.08 -18.87 12.65
CA VAL A 454 -26.53 -19.13 12.79
C VAL A 454 -26.75 -20.63 12.71
N LEU A 455 -27.36 -21.21 13.74
CA LEU A 455 -27.81 -22.60 13.76
C LEU A 455 -29.31 -22.65 13.47
N MET A 456 -29.72 -23.49 12.54
CA MET A 456 -31.13 -23.77 12.21
C MET A 456 -31.41 -25.26 12.34
N LYS A 457 -32.63 -25.58 12.79
CA LYS A 457 -33.07 -26.95 13.05
C LYS A 457 -34.18 -27.38 12.11
N GLU A 458 -34.09 -28.62 11.65
CA GLU A 458 -35.09 -29.27 10.81
C GLU A 458 -35.30 -30.71 11.28
N ASP A 459 -36.51 -31.21 11.14
CA ASP A 459 -36.79 -32.64 11.10
C ASP A 459 -36.13 -33.27 9.84
N ARG A 460 -35.51 -34.44 9.98
CA ARG A 460 -34.82 -35.12 8.85
C ARG A 460 -35.77 -35.45 7.69
N VAL A 461 -37.06 -35.69 7.97
CA VAL A 461 -38.10 -36.08 6.99
C VAL A 461 -38.96 -34.88 6.59
N THR A 462 -39.43 -34.07 7.55
CA THR A 462 -40.44 -33.01 7.31
C THR A 462 -39.88 -31.57 7.31
N GLY A 463 -38.58 -31.38 7.50
CA GLY A 463 -37.94 -30.05 7.43
C GLY A 463 -38.31 -29.17 8.62
N ALA A 464 -38.62 -27.90 8.39
CA ALA A 464 -39.02 -26.95 9.44
C ALA A 464 -40.38 -27.23 10.13
N ILE A 465 -40.99 -28.40 9.91
CA ILE A 465 -42.24 -28.84 10.55
C ILE A 465 -41.93 -30.09 11.38
N PRO A 466 -42.17 -30.11 12.70
CA PRO A 466 -41.94 -31.31 13.52
C PRO A 466 -43.03 -32.37 13.34
N GLN A 467 -42.72 -33.61 13.70
CA GLN A 467 -43.64 -34.75 13.62
C GLN A 467 -44.33 -35.05 14.96
N GLY A 468 -45.60 -35.46 14.91
CA GLY A 468 -46.36 -35.85 16.10
C GLY A 468 -46.50 -34.73 17.14
N ALA A 469 -46.15 -35.05 18.39
CA ALA A 469 -46.06 -34.14 19.54
C ALA A 469 -44.66 -33.53 19.72
N ALA A 470 -43.71 -33.78 18.82
CA ALA A 470 -42.34 -33.29 18.95
C ALA A 470 -42.23 -31.77 18.68
N THR A 471 -41.12 -31.19 19.11
CA THR A 471 -40.75 -29.79 18.84
C THR A 471 -39.28 -29.70 18.46
N LEU A 472 -38.90 -28.70 17.67
CA LEU A 472 -37.50 -28.39 17.35
C LEU A 472 -36.88 -27.40 18.34
N ASP A 473 -37.71 -26.75 19.17
CA ASP A 473 -37.28 -25.79 20.20
C ASP A 473 -36.88 -26.47 21.51
N GLY A 474 -35.98 -25.83 22.26
CA GLY A 474 -35.48 -26.33 23.55
C GLY A 474 -34.28 -27.27 23.45
N ALA A 475 -33.78 -27.55 22.24
CA ALA A 475 -32.49 -28.20 22.04
C ALA A 475 -31.36 -27.32 22.58
N ILE A 476 -30.32 -27.91 23.17
CA ILE A 476 -29.18 -27.18 23.74
C ILE A 476 -27.90 -27.54 22.96
N TYR A 477 -27.24 -26.53 22.41
CA TYR A 477 -26.03 -26.65 21.61
C TYR A 477 -24.85 -25.88 22.21
N GLU A 478 -23.68 -26.51 22.23
CA GLU A 478 -22.40 -25.85 22.49
C GLU A 478 -21.75 -25.41 21.16
N LEU A 479 -21.27 -24.17 21.11
CA LEU A 479 -20.44 -23.66 20.01
C LEU A 479 -18.97 -23.72 20.41
N HIS A 480 -18.16 -24.41 19.62
CA HIS A 480 -16.72 -24.50 19.85
C HIS A 480 -15.89 -24.01 18.67
N ARG A 481 -14.69 -23.52 18.97
CA ARG A 481 -13.63 -23.29 17.98
C ARG A 481 -12.93 -24.62 17.65
N ALA A 482 -12.81 -24.95 16.37
CA ALA A 482 -12.32 -26.26 15.93
C ALA A 482 -10.80 -26.47 16.17
N SER A 483 -10.02 -25.39 16.29
CA SER A 483 -8.55 -25.46 16.43
C SER A 483 -8.05 -26.00 17.79
N ASP A 484 -8.86 -25.86 18.84
CA ASP A 484 -8.44 -26.08 20.23
C ASP A 484 -9.61 -26.54 21.15
N ASP A 485 -10.75 -26.93 20.56
CA ASP A 485 -11.98 -27.36 21.24
C ASP A 485 -12.56 -26.32 22.23
N LEU A 486 -12.12 -25.06 22.17
CA LEU A 486 -12.55 -24.01 23.08
C LEU A 486 -14.06 -23.73 22.93
N LEU A 487 -14.82 -23.99 24.00
CA LEU A 487 -16.20 -23.56 24.15
C LEU A 487 -16.29 -22.03 24.13
N LEU A 488 -17.14 -21.49 23.27
CA LEU A 488 -17.35 -20.05 23.11
C LEU A 488 -18.71 -19.60 23.62
N ASP A 489 -19.76 -20.39 23.39
CA ASP A 489 -21.12 -20.10 23.85
C ASP A 489 -21.95 -21.39 23.99
N THR A 490 -23.06 -21.31 24.71
CA THR A 490 -24.05 -22.38 24.84
C THR A 490 -25.44 -21.81 24.57
N VAL A 491 -26.02 -22.19 23.43
CA VAL A 491 -27.30 -21.67 22.94
C VAL A 491 -28.43 -22.66 23.14
N ILE A 492 -29.65 -22.12 23.24
CA ILE A 492 -30.90 -22.88 23.23
C ILE A 492 -31.63 -22.53 21.93
N ILE A 493 -32.19 -23.52 21.24
CA ILE A 493 -32.99 -23.32 20.03
C ILE A 493 -34.35 -22.70 20.39
N GLU A 494 -34.67 -21.55 19.80
CA GLU A 494 -35.97 -20.88 19.89
C GLU A 494 -36.48 -20.52 18.49
N ASN A 495 -37.74 -20.83 18.20
CA ASN A 495 -38.36 -20.65 16.88
C ASN A 495 -37.54 -21.33 15.75
N GLY A 496 -37.02 -22.53 16.02
CA GLY A 496 -36.24 -23.35 15.09
C GLY A 496 -34.80 -22.90 14.85
N ARG A 497 -34.27 -21.90 15.58
CA ARG A 497 -32.90 -21.39 15.39
C ARG A 497 -32.21 -20.85 16.65
N ALA A 498 -30.91 -20.59 16.52
CA ALA A 498 -30.10 -19.78 17.43
C ALA A 498 -29.00 -19.03 16.66
N GLN A 499 -28.39 -18.00 17.26
CA GLN A 499 -27.23 -17.31 16.67
C GLN A 499 -26.21 -16.85 17.72
N VAL A 500 -24.94 -16.81 17.35
CA VAL A 500 -23.83 -16.25 18.15
C VAL A 500 -23.06 -15.25 17.28
N GLU A 501 -22.81 -14.05 17.81
CA GLU A 501 -22.22 -12.92 17.09
C GLU A 501 -20.79 -12.60 17.56
N ASN A 502 -20.09 -11.69 16.86
CA ASN A 502 -18.75 -11.22 17.21
C ASN A 502 -17.66 -12.31 17.22
N LEU A 503 -17.91 -13.43 16.54
CA LEU A 503 -16.94 -14.49 16.31
C LEU A 503 -15.84 -14.00 15.36
N LEU A 504 -14.61 -14.51 15.50
CA LEU A 504 -13.58 -14.29 14.49
C LEU A 504 -13.92 -15.07 13.21
N LEU A 505 -13.29 -14.70 12.09
CA LEU A 505 -13.22 -15.59 10.93
C LEU A 505 -12.40 -16.82 11.32
N GLY A 506 -12.83 -18.02 10.93
CA GLY A 506 -12.26 -19.26 11.45
C GLY A 506 -13.13 -20.49 11.29
N GLU A 507 -12.63 -21.62 11.79
CA GLU A 507 -13.29 -22.93 11.79
C GLU A 507 -13.91 -23.23 13.16
N TYR A 508 -15.15 -23.70 13.13
CA TYR A 508 -16.03 -23.88 14.27
C TYR A 508 -16.83 -25.17 14.13
N TYR A 509 -17.47 -25.63 15.21
CA TYR A 509 -18.51 -26.64 15.12
C TYR A 509 -19.61 -26.42 16.18
N TRP A 510 -20.83 -26.85 15.83
CA TRP A 510 -21.93 -27.04 16.77
C TRP A 510 -21.94 -28.48 17.29
N LEU A 511 -22.25 -28.68 18.57
CA LEU A 511 -22.40 -30.00 19.18
C LEU A 511 -23.65 -30.02 20.09
N GLU A 512 -24.54 -31.00 19.92
CA GLU A 512 -25.73 -31.09 20.77
C GLU A 512 -25.38 -31.66 22.15
N LYS A 513 -26.02 -31.09 23.18
CA LYS A 513 -25.90 -31.50 24.58
C LYS A 513 -27.20 -32.08 25.11
N GLN A 514 -28.32 -31.65 24.52
CA GLN A 514 -29.67 -32.09 24.86
C GLN A 514 -30.56 -31.93 23.63
N ALA A 515 -31.12 -33.03 23.12
CA ALA A 515 -32.15 -33.02 22.08
C ALA A 515 -33.39 -32.21 22.53
N PRO A 516 -34.15 -31.65 21.58
CA PRO A 516 -35.47 -31.10 21.87
C PRO A 516 -36.49 -32.23 22.10
N VAL A 517 -37.67 -31.88 22.63
CA VAL A 517 -38.66 -32.90 23.04
C VAL A 517 -39.19 -33.64 21.81
N GLY A 518 -39.05 -34.98 21.84
CA GLY A 518 -39.51 -35.89 20.80
C GLY A 518 -38.44 -36.32 19.78
N TYR A 519 -37.20 -35.85 19.93
CA TYR A 519 -36.08 -36.15 19.03
C TYR A 519 -34.94 -36.89 19.74
N GLN A 520 -34.01 -37.44 18.96
CA GLN A 520 -32.85 -38.21 19.42
C GLN A 520 -31.58 -37.34 19.44
N LEU A 521 -30.77 -37.45 20.51
CA LEU A 521 -29.56 -36.64 20.70
C LEU A 521 -28.54 -36.82 19.58
N ASP A 522 -28.24 -35.74 18.85
CA ASP A 522 -27.23 -35.73 17.81
C ASP A 522 -25.82 -35.48 18.38
N SER A 523 -25.04 -36.56 18.48
CA SER A 523 -23.66 -36.52 18.98
C SER A 523 -22.60 -36.12 17.94
N GLU A 524 -22.98 -35.79 16.70
CA GLU A 524 -22.05 -35.35 15.66
C GLU A 524 -21.55 -33.90 15.88
N LYS A 525 -20.28 -33.64 15.54
CA LYS A 525 -19.72 -32.28 15.53
C LYS A 525 -19.98 -31.63 14.17
N HIS A 526 -21.01 -30.79 14.09
CA HIS A 526 -21.42 -30.10 12.86
C HIS A 526 -20.50 -28.93 12.55
N ALA A 527 -19.44 -29.22 11.80
CA ALA A 527 -18.37 -28.27 11.49
C ALA A 527 -18.75 -27.26 10.38
N PHE A 528 -18.31 -26.02 10.54
CA PHE A 528 -18.50 -24.92 9.59
C PHE A 528 -17.34 -23.92 9.64
N THR A 529 -17.27 -23.03 8.65
CA THR A 529 -16.21 -22.01 8.56
C THR A 529 -16.81 -20.63 8.34
N ILE A 530 -16.51 -19.68 9.20
CA ILE A 530 -16.83 -18.26 8.98
C ILE A 530 -15.71 -17.68 8.12
N THR A 531 -16.04 -17.27 6.89
CA THR A 531 -15.07 -16.78 5.89
C THR A 531 -15.25 -15.30 5.59
N TYR A 532 -14.23 -14.68 5.00
CA TYR A 532 -14.22 -13.23 4.72
C TYR A 532 -15.31 -12.84 3.71
N ALA A 533 -16.29 -12.06 4.15
CA ALA A 533 -17.41 -11.59 3.34
C ALA A 533 -17.06 -10.35 2.49
N GLY A 534 -15.84 -9.83 2.61
CA GLY A 534 -15.34 -8.67 1.87
C GLY A 534 -15.37 -7.37 2.66
N GLU A 535 -14.52 -6.43 2.26
CA GLU A 535 -14.09 -5.24 3.02
C GLU A 535 -15.19 -4.23 3.43
N LYS A 536 -16.42 -4.39 2.93
CA LYS A 536 -17.58 -3.48 3.13
C LYS A 536 -18.75 -4.16 3.85
N VAL A 537 -18.52 -5.36 4.37
CA VAL A 537 -19.49 -6.11 5.17
C VAL A 537 -19.08 -5.99 6.63
N GLU A 538 -20.02 -5.60 7.51
CA GLU A 538 -19.73 -5.42 8.94
C GLU A 538 -19.42 -6.75 9.64
N MET A 539 -20.24 -7.78 9.37
CA MET A 539 -20.04 -9.14 9.86
C MET A 539 -20.34 -10.17 8.78
N ALA A 540 -19.47 -11.16 8.62
CA ALA A 540 -19.76 -12.35 7.82
C ALA A 540 -20.87 -13.18 8.48
N ILE A 541 -21.76 -13.79 7.71
CA ILE A 541 -22.83 -14.65 8.24
C ILE A 541 -22.62 -16.05 7.70
N GLN A 542 -22.54 -17.05 8.58
CA GLN A 542 -22.52 -18.46 8.22
C GLN A 542 -23.70 -19.18 8.85
N GLU A 543 -24.56 -19.74 8.00
CA GLU A 543 -25.71 -20.54 8.39
C GLU A 543 -25.35 -22.03 8.41
N THR A 544 -25.84 -22.77 9.40
CA THR A 544 -25.70 -24.24 9.51
C THR A 544 -27.08 -24.83 9.78
N VAL A 545 -27.53 -25.77 8.95
CA VAL A 545 -28.79 -26.51 9.14
C VAL A 545 -28.46 -27.92 9.64
N VAL A 546 -28.94 -28.27 10.83
CA VAL A 546 -28.73 -29.60 11.43
C VAL A 546 -30.05 -30.34 11.54
N LYS A 547 -30.09 -31.58 11.03
CA LYS A 547 -31.30 -32.40 10.89
C LYS A 547 -31.46 -33.41 12.01
N GLU A 548 -32.59 -33.33 12.71
CA GLU A 548 -32.98 -34.19 13.83
C GLU A 548 -33.64 -35.50 13.39
N ASP A 549 -33.36 -36.60 14.08
CA ASP A 549 -34.11 -37.85 13.98
C ASP A 549 -35.20 -37.92 15.05
N VAL A 550 -36.47 -37.96 14.64
CA VAL A 550 -37.59 -38.11 15.57
C VAL A 550 -37.50 -39.46 16.30
N ILE A 551 -38.01 -39.51 17.53
CA ILE A 551 -38.22 -40.76 18.26
C ILE A 551 -39.33 -41.54 17.56
N LEU A 552 -38.96 -42.57 16.80
CA LEU A 552 -39.87 -43.55 16.21
C LEU A 552 -40.07 -44.76 17.14
N GLY A 553 -41.27 -45.31 17.21
CA GLY A 553 -41.60 -46.54 17.94
C GLY A 553 -42.80 -47.27 17.34
N GLY A 554 -43.46 -48.14 18.11
CA GLY A 554 -44.62 -48.87 17.62
C GLY A 554 -45.39 -49.63 18.70
N PHE A 555 -46.40 -50.39 18.29
CA PHE A 555 -47.13 -51.30 19.16
C PHE A 555 -47.82 -52.43 18.41
N ASP A 556 -48.01 -53.55 19.11
CA ASP A 556 -48.72 -54.73 18.63
C ASP A 556 -49.99 -54.98 19.45
N ILE A 557 -51.02 -55.54 18.81
CA ILE A 557 -52.25 -56.01 19.44
C ILE A 557 -52.42 -57.51 19.17
N ILE A 558 -52.71 -58.27 20.22
CA ILE A 558 -53.34 -59.59 20.13
C ILE A 558 -54.83 -59.44 20.43
N LYS A 559 -55.67 -59.64 19.41
CA LYS A 559 -57.13 -59.56 19.48
C LYS A 559 -57.73 -60.94 19.70
N PHE A 560 -58.58 -61.06 20.70
CA PHE A 560 -59.35 -62.28 20.95
C PHE A 560 -60.78 -61.98 21.38
N GLY A 561 -61.67 -62.94 21.17
CA GLY A 561 -62.99 -63.04 21.77
C GLY A 561 -62.91 -63.83 23.07
N ASN A 562 -63.69 -63.43 24.07
CA ASN A 562 -63.77 -64.10 25.37
C ASN A 562 -64.20 -65.59 25.24
N TYR A 563 -64.95 -65.92 24.18
CA TYR A 563 -65.09 -67.27 23.65
C TYR A 563 -65.55 -67.26 22.17
N ASP A 564 -65.42 -68.40 21.48
CA ASP A 564 -66.09 -68.68 20.20
C ASP A 564 -67.59 -68.93 20.44
N TRP A 565 -68.44 -67.95 20.13
CA TRP A 565 -69.90 -68.06 20.36
C TRP A 565 -70.58 -69.10 19.47
N LYS A 566 -70.05 -69.31 18.26
CA LYS A 566 -70.65 -70.13 17.21
C LYS A 566 -70.44 -71.62 17.45
N ASN A 567 -69.21 -72.00 17.82
CA ASN A 567 -68.84 -73.39 18.07
C ASN A 567 -68.90 -73.79 19.56
N SER A 568 -69.02 -72.84 20.50
CA SER A 568 -69.04 -73.12 21.96
C SER A 568 -70.38 -72.89 22.66
N LEU A 569 -71.46 -72.58 21.92
CA LEU A 569 -72.82 -72.35 22.44
C LEU A 569 -73.23 -73.34 23.54
N ILE A 570 -73.09 -74.64 23.28
CA ILE A 570 -73.48 -75.71 24.20
C ILE A 570 -72.70 -75.64 25.53
N GLN A 571 -71.38 -75.42 25.44
CA GLN A 571 -70.46 -75.38 26.59
C GLN A 571 -70.84 -74.20 27.51
N TYR A 572 -70.98 -73.00 26.92
CA TYR A 572 -71.39 -71.79 27.62
C TYR A 572 -72.75 -71.96 28.32
N LEU A 573 -73.77 -72.48 27.60
CA LEU A 573 -75.11 -72.68 28.15
C LEU A 573 -75.13 -73.71 29.29
N LYS A 574 -74.33 -74.78 29.20
CA LYS A 574 -74.13 -75.74 30.30
C LYS A 574 -73.37 -75.16 31.49
N GLY A 575 -72.51 -74.17 31.27
CA GLY A 575 -71.69 -73.53 32.31
C GLY A 575 -70.25 -74.03 32.37
N GLU A 576 -69.83 -74.76 31.35
CA GLU A 576 -68.42 -75.04 31.08
C GLU A 576 -67.74 -73.74 30.62
N LYS A 577 -66.44 -73.56 30.92
CA LYS A 577 -65.68 -72.41 30.44
C LYS A 577 -65.15 -72.70 29.04
N PRO A 578 -65.58 -71.98 27.98
CA PRO A 578 -65.08 -72.23 26.62
C PRO A 578 -63.62 -71.75 26.44
N PRO A 579 -62.95 -72.16 25.34
CA PRO A 579 -61.69 -71.55 24.91
C PRO A 579 -61.91 -70.12 24.39
N ILE A 580 -60.88 -69.28 24.56
CA ILE A 580 -60.80 -67.99 23.87
C ILE A 580 -60.56 -68.20 22.37
N LEU A 581 -61.01 -67.26 21.53
CA LEU A 581 -60.90 -67.32 20.07
C LEU A 581 -60.04 -66.14 19.57
N PRO A 582 -58.90 -66.35 18.90
CA PRO A 582 -58.22 -65.29 18.16
C PRO A 582 -59.14 -64.72 17.07
N LEU A 583 -59.21 -63.39 16.93
CA LEU A 583 -60.13 -62.74 15.99
C LEU A 583 -59.37 -62.15 14.79
N GLU A 584 -59.53 -62.79 13.64
CA GLU A 584 -59.10 -62.29 12.33
C GLU A 584 -60.06 -61.17 11.82
N ASN A 585 -59.59 -60.33 10.91
CA ASN A 585 -60.36 -59.29 10.22
C ASN A 585 -60.95 -58.20 11.14
N VAL A 586 -60.37 -57.96 12.32
CA VAL A 586 -60.71 -56.82 13.18
C VAL A 586 -59.89 -55.62 12.73
N GLU A 587 -60.57 -54.53 12.39
CA GLU A 587 -59.90 -53.28 12.01
C GLU A 587 -59.66 -52.39 13.23
N PHE A 588 -58.43 -51.91 13.37
CA PHE A 588 -58.04 -50.87 14.31
C PHE A 588 -57.57 -49.62 13.56
N THR A 589 -58.18 -48.48 13.90
CA THR A 589 -57.75 -47.16 13.42
C THR A 589 -56.92 -46.45 14.48
N VAL A 590 -55.75 -45.95 14.07
CA VAL A 590 -54.78 -45.25 14.94
C VAL A 590 -54.83 -43.76 14.62
N ILE A 591 -55.11 -42.93 15.62
CA ILE A 591 -55.32 -41.49 15.49
C ILE A 591 -54.30 -40.76 16.36
N SER A 592 -53.50 -39.87 15.76
CA SER A 592 -52.58 -38.98 16.49
C SER A 592 -53.39 -37.98 17.32
N ASN A 593 -53.17 -37.93 18.64
CA ASN A 593 -53.87 -36.99 19.52
C ASN A 593 -53.44 -35.54 19.25
N THR A 594 -52.19 -35.32 18.86
CA THR A 594 -51.69 -33.97 18.54
C THR A 594 -52.28 -33.44 17.24
N THR A 595 -52.28 -34.23 16.16
CA THR A 595 -52.76 -33.77 14.84
C THR A 595 -54.25 -33.99 14.60
N ASN A 596 -54.90 -34.84 15.41
CA ASN A 596 -56.29 -35.28 15.27
C ASN A 596 -56.59 -35.95 13.90
N LYS A 597 -55.57 -36.59 13.31
CA LYS A 597 -55.67 -37.32 12.03
C LYS A 597 -55.49 -38.82 12.26
N VAL A 598 -56.15 -39.62 11.42
CA VAL A 598 -55.78 -41.02 11.22
C VAL A 598 -54.36 -41.06 10.67
N VAL A 599 -53.51 -41.89 11.30
CA VAL A 599 -52.11 -42.09 10.92
C VAL A 599 -51.94 -43.43 10.22
N GLU A 600 -52.55 -44.49 10.77
CA GLU A 600 -52.53 -45.83 10.20
C GLU A 600 -53.85 -46.56 10.49
N VAL A 601 -54.18 -47.56 9.67
CA VAL A 601 -55.30 -48.49 9.88
C VAL A 601 -54.76 -49.90 9.66
N GLY A 602 -54.91 -50.76 10.67
CA GLY A 602 -54.40 -52.12 10.66
C GLY A 602 -55.52 -53.13 10.84
N ILE A 603 -55.38 -54.32 10.25
CA ILE A 603 -56.36 -55.41 10.30
C ILE A 603 -55.68 -56.64 10.90
N THR A 604 -56.37 -57.34 11.79
CA THR A 604 -55.83 -58.54 12.46
C THR A 604 -55.74 -59.76 11.55
N ASP A 605 -54.63 -60.49 11.66
CA ASP A 605 -54.40 -61.76 10.98
C ASP A 605 -55.11 -62.95 11.65
N GLY A 606 -54.92 -64.17 11.10
CA GLY A 606 -55.54 -65.40 11.58
C GLY A 606 -55.11 -65.85 12.99
N GLU A 607 -54.05 -65.28 13.56
CA GLU A 607 -53.67 -65.45 14.97
C GLU A 607 -54.19 -64.30 15.86
N GLY A 608 -55.03 -63.43 15.29
CA GLY A 608 -55.59 -62.25 15.93
C GLY A 608 -54.60 -61.09 16.06
N HIS A 609 -53.46 -61.14 15.37
CA HIS A 609 -52.36 -60.22 15.57
C HIS A 609 -52.36 -59.06 14.55
N VAL A 610 -52.01 -57.86 15.01
CA VAL A 610 -51.73 -56.68 14.17
C VAL A 610 -50.62 -55.83 14.81
N SER A 611 -49.81 -55.17 13.99
CA SER A 611 -48.61 -54.45 14.41
C SER A 611 -48.50 -53.11 13.68
N PHE A 612 -48.27 -52.02 14.44
CA PHE A 612 -48.10 -50.65 13.97
C PHE A 612 -46.67 -50.19 14.27
N LYS A 613 -45.97 -49.64 13.28
CA LYS A 613 -44.51 -49.44 13.32
C LYS A 613 -44.10 -48.08 12.80
N ASP A 614 -42.89 -47.66 13.19
CA ASP A 614 -42.26 -46.41 12.78
C ASP A 614 -43.18 -45.19 13.00
N LEU A 615 -43.99 -45.26 14.07
CA LEU A 615 -44.86 -44.19 14.54
C LEU A 615 -44.00 -43.12 15.24
N PRO A 616 -44.11 -41.83 14.87
CA PRO A 616 -43.42 -40.74 15.56
C PRO A 616 -43.79 -40.58 17.04
N TYR A 617 -43.03 -39.71 17.72
CA TYR A 617 -43.30 -39.29 19.08
C TYR A 617 -44.66 -38.58 19.18
N ASP A 618 -45.67 -39.25 19.75
CA ASP A 618 -47.00 -38.70 20.02
C ASP A 618 -47.71 -39.63 21.04
N THR A 619 -48.90 -39.21 21.50
CA THR A 619 -49.90 -40.14 22.04
C THR A 619 -50.95 -40.41 20.97
N TYR A 620 -51.31 -41.68 20.82
CA TYR A 620 -52.24 -42.17 19.81
C TYR A 620 -53.49 -42.74 20.47
N SER A 621 -54.66 -42.25 20.07
CA SER A 621 -55.95 -42.91 20.31
C SER A 621 -56.11 -44.08 19.35
N VAL A 622 -56.28 -45.29 19.89
CA VAL A 622 -56.50 -46.53 19.14
C VAL A 622 -57.94 -46.98 19.33
N LYS A 623 -58.64 -47.20 18.22
CA LYS A 623 -60.08 -47.54 18.19
C LYS A 623 -60.33 -48.78 17.36
N GLU A 624 -61.16 -49.70 17.84
CA GLU A 624 -61.69 -50.78 17.02
C GLU A 624 -62.78 -50.23 16.10
N THR A 625 -62.53 -50.17 14.79
CA THR A 625 -63.43 -49.59 13.79
C THR A 625 -64.25 -50.62 13.02
N VAL A 626 -63.83 -51.89 12.99
CA VAL A 626 -64.64 -53.02 12.50
C VAL A 626 -64.65 -54.14 13.54
N THR A 627 -65.80 -54.31 14.20
CA THR A 627 -66.06 -55.38 15.17
C THR A 627 -66.58 -56.65 14.49
N PRO A 628 -66.03 -57.84 14.77
CA PRO A 628 -66.56 -59.10 14.27
C PRO A 628 -67.99 -59.41 14.69
N GLU A 629 -68.71 -60.13 13.83
CA GLU A 629 -70.07 -60.59 14.06
C GLU A 629 -70.22 -61.33 15.41
N GLY A 630 -71.28 -61.00 16.13
CA GLY A 630 -71.60 -61.58 17.44
C GLY A 630 -70.77 -61.09 18.63
N TYR A 631 -69.90 -60.09 18.44
CA TYR A 631 -69.15 -59.46 19.53
C TYR A 631 -69.56 -57.99 19.78
N LYS A 632 -69.30 -57.54 21.00
CA LYS A 632 -69.28 -56.14 21.40
C LYS A 632 -67.90 -55.57 21.09
N VAL A 633 -67.88 -54.36 20.53
CA VAL A 633 -66.67 -53.56 20.30
C VAL A 633 -65.86 -53.40 21.60
N SER A 634 -64.53 -53.42 21.49
CA SER A 634 -63.66 -53.10 22.62
C SER A 634 -63.70 -51.60 22.96
N ASN A 635 -63.17 -51.22 24.14
CA ASN A 635 -63.02 -49.82 24.50
C ASN A 635 -61.81 -49.21 23.78
N ASP A 636 -61.94 -47.96 23.33
CA ASP A 636 -60.81 -47.12 22.94
C ASP A 636 -59.72 -47.11 24.03
N PHE A 637 -58.45 -47.08 23.60
CA PHE A 637 -57.30 -46.96 24.49
C PHE A 637 -56.21 -46.06 23.88
N GLU A 638 -55.23 -45.67 24.70
CA GLU A 638 -54.12 -44.81 24.27
C GLU A 638 -52.77 -45.55 24.27
N VAL A 639 -51.91 -45.17 23.33
CA VAL A 639 -50.51 -45.61 23.23
C VAL A 639 -49.63 -44.37 23.11
N THR A 640 -48.67 -44.18 24.02
CA THR A 640 -47.69 -43.10 23.94
C THR A 640 -46.35 -43.64 23.46
N ILE A 641 -45.84 -43.10 22.35
CA ILE A 641 -44.51 -43.40 21.84
C ILE A 641 -43.53 -42.36 22.39
N SER A 642 -42.68 -42.79 23.33
CA SER A 642 -41.75 -41.89 24.05
C SER A 642 -40.28 -42.33 24.06
N GLU A 643 -39.96 -43.49 23.52
CA GLU A 643 -38.62 -44.10 23.53
C GLU A 643 -38.34 -44.75 22.17
N HIS A 644 -37.16 -44.50 21.58
CA HIS A 644 -36.88 -44.95 20.21
C HIS A 644 -36.74 -46.47 20.10
N GLY A 645 -37.32 -47.06 19.05
CA GLY A 645 -37.31 -48.50 18.79
C GLY A 645 -38.18 -49.32 19.75
N LYS A 646 -38.93 -48.66 20.65
CA LYS A 646 -39.79 -49.34 21.62
C LYS A 646 -41.09 -49.81 20.98
N THR A 647 -41.39 -51.09 21.16
CA THR A 647 -42.69 -51.68 20.82
C THR A 647 -43.48 -51.93 22.11
N HIS A 648 -44.73 -51.49 22.15
CA HIS A 648 -45.67 -51.79 23.23
C HIS A 648 -46.56 -52.98 22.82
N HIS A 649 -47.01 -53.83 23.75
CA HIS A 649 -47.80 -55.02 23.42
C HIS A 649 -49.12 -55.04 24.20
N TYR A 650 -50.24 -55.15 23.48
CA TYR A 650 -51.60 -55.08 24.03
C TYR A 650 -52.37 -56.38 23.76
N ALA A 651 -53.26 -56.75 24.68
CA ALA A 651 -54.13 -57.93 24.55
C ALA A 651 -55.59 -57.49 24.74
N ILE A 652 -56.36 -57.46 23.66
CA ILE A 652 -57.65 -56.77 23.60
C ILE A 652 -58.80 -57.79 23.43
N GLU A 653 -59.55 -57.98 24.52
CA GLU A 653 -60.74 -58.86 24.58
C GLU A 653 -61.97 -58.19 23.95
N ASN A 654 -62.66 -58.91 23.06
CA ASN A 654 -64.07 -58.63 22.71
C ASN A 654 -64.99 -59.59 23.46
N LYS A 655 -66.16 -59.09 23.85
CA LYS A 655 -67.16 -59.87 24.61
C LYS A 655 -68.34 -60.20 23.73
N VAL A 656 -68.73 -61.48 23.70
CA VAL A 656 -69.90 -61.95 22.97
C VAL A 656 -71.15 -61.12 23.32
N LEU A 657 -71.97 -60.84 22.30
CA LEU A 657 -73.29 -60.25 22.46
C LEU A 657 -74.19 -61.25 23.20
N GLU A 658 -74.72 -60.84 24.34
CA GLU A 658 -75.48 -61.70 25.25
C GLU A 658 -76.70 -60.93 25.75
N GLU A 659 -77.91 -61.47 25.55
CA GLU A 659 -79.18 -60.89 25.99
C GLU A 659 -80.06 -61.94 26.69
N ARG A 660 -80.80 -61.55 27.74
CA ARG A 660 -81.74 -62.44 28.41
C ARG A 660 -83.07 -62.48 27.67
N LEU A 661 -83.67 -63.65 27.51
CA LEU A 661 -85.05 -63.79 27.05
C LEU A 661 -86.04 -63.72 28.23
N LYS A 662 -87.09 -62.93 28.06
CA LYS A 662 -88.34 -62.97 28.82
C LYS A 662 -89.51 -63.23 27.86
N VAL A 663 -90.36 -64.21 28.17
CA VAL A 663 -91.60 -64.49 27.42
C VAL A 663 -92.79 -64.21 28.32
N VAL A 664 -93.70 -63.34 27.88
CA VAL A 664 -94.95 -62.99 28.58
C VAL A 664 -96.12 -63.62 27.83
N LYS A 665 -96.90 -64.45 28.54
CA LYS A 665 -98.09 -65.10 28.00
C LYS A 665 -99.28 -64.15 28.04
N TYR A 666 -100.07 -64.10 26.97
CA TYR A 666 -101.27 -63.26 26.92
C TYR A 666 -102.43 -63.97 26.21
N ASP A 667 -103.67 -63.61 26.57
CA ASP A 667 -104.86 -64.14 25.91
C ASP A 667 -105.14 -63.34 24.62
N LEU A 668 -105.32 -64.05 23.51
CA LEU A 668 -105.47 -63.45 22.17
C LEU A 668 -106.80 -62.70 21.97
N ALA A 669 -107.83 -62.97 22.80
CA ALA A 669 -109.13 -62.33 22.68
C ALA A 669 -109.24 -61.01 23.47
N THR A 670 -108.54 -60.92 24.60
CA THR A 670 -108.56 -59.76 25.52
C THR A 670 -107.31 -58.89 25.41
N GLY A 671 -106.17 -59.46 24.98
CA GLY A 671 -104.86 -58.81 24.95
C GLY A 671 -104.14 -58.78 26.31
N GLU A 672 -104.79 -59.22 27.39
CA GLU A 672 -104.28 -59.21 28.76
C GLU A 672 -103.31 -60.36 29.05
N THR A 673 -102.40 -60.16 30.00
CA THR A 673 -101.47 -61.21 30.48
C THR A 673 -102.25 -62.39 31.08
N ILE A 674 -101.75 -63.62 30.94
CA ILE A 674 -102.31 -64.84 31.58
C ILE A 674 -101.50 -65.13 32.87
N PRO A 675 -101.91 -64.66 34.07
CA PRO A 675 -101.12 -64.81 35.30
C PRO A 675 -101.22 -66.22 35.90
N ARG A 676 -100.64 -67.21 35.20
CA ARG A 676 -100.60 -68.62 35.62
C ARG A 676 -99.30 -69.30 35.18
N THR A 677 -98.87 -70.25 36.01
CA THR A 677 -97.79 -71.18 35.71
C THR A 677 -98.19 -72.21 34.65
N GLY A 678 -97.21 -72.93 34.12
CA GLY A 678 -97.44 -74.16 33.37
C GLY A 678 -97.51 -74.00 31.86
N ALA A 679 -97.39 -72.79 31.31
CA ALA A 679 -97.06 -72.64 29.89
C ALA A 679 -95.57 -72.98 29.71
N GLY A 680 -95.27 -74.05 28.97
CA GLY A 680 -93.94 -74.61 28.76
C GLY A 680 -93.42 -74.35 27.35
N PHE A 681 -92.19 -73.87 27.26
CA PHE A 681 -91.54 -73.45 26.01
C PHE A 681 -90.20 -74.16 25.80
N GLN A 682 -89.94 -74.53 24.56
CA GLN A 682 -88.60 -74.88 24.10
C GLN A 682 -88.04 -73.76 23.23
N ILE A 683 -86.73 -73.55 23.32
CA ILE A 683 -85.99 -72.54 22.55
C ILE A 683 -84.93 -73.28 21.73
N LYS A 684 -84.96 -73.10 20.42
CA LYS A 684 -84.03 -73.73 19.49
C LYS A 684 -83.08 -72.68 18.92
N ASN A 685 -81.78 -72.91 18.93
CA ASN A 685 -80.84 -72.12 18.13
C ASN A 685 -80.96 -72.56 16.66
N LEU A 686 -81.08 -71.60 15.75
CA LEU A 686 -81.35 -71.85 14.33
C LEU A 686 -80.08 -72.11 13.50
N GLU A 687 -78.90 -71.87 14.05
CA GLU A 687 -77.61 -72.07 13.39
C GLU A 687 -77.02 -73.45 13.70
N THR A 688 -77.00 -73.87 14.98
CA THR A 688 -76.61 -75.25 15.35
C THR A 688 -77.77 -76.24 15.18
N GLY A 689 -79.01 -75.76 15.22
CA GLY A 689 -80.22 -76.58 15.17
C GLY A 689 -80.60 -77.24 16.49
N GLU A 690 -79.92 -76.92 17.59
CA GLU A 690 -80.08 -77.56 18.90
C GLU A 690 -81.06 -76.81 19.83
N LEU A 691 -81.54 -77.49 20.87
CA LEU A 691 -82.30 -76.85 21.94
C LEU A 691 -81.38 -76.22 22.98
N VAL A 692 -81.73 -75.02 23.44
CA VAL A 692 -81.11 -74.32 24.57
C VAL A 692 -81.29 -75.16 25.83
N GLN A 693 -80.20 -75.70 26.37
CA GLN A 693 -80.20 -76.43 27.63
C GLN A 693 -79.59 -75.58 28.74
N LEU A 694 -80.35 -75.30 29.81
CA LEU A 694 -79.85 -74.63 31.01
C LEU A 694 -79.85 -75.58 32.22
N PRO A 695 -78.96 -75.37 33.21
CA PRO A 695 -79.04 -76.07 34.49
C PRO A 695 -80.41 -75.88 35.13
N LYS A 696 -80.98 -76.94 35.73
CA LYS A 696 -82.20 -76.84 36.53
C LYS A 696 -81.88 -76.11 37.84
N SER A 697 -82.82 -75.28 38.31
CA SER A 697 -82.65 -74.50 39.55
C SER A 697 -82.64 -75.35 40.82
N ASP A 698 -83.44 -76.43 40.83
CA ASP A 698 -83.83 -77.14 42.06
C ASP A 698 -83.35 -78.61 42.09
N SER A 699 -82.55 -79.05 41.12
CA SER A 699 -82.05 -80.42 41.00
C SER A 699 -80.83 -80.51 40.06
N ASP A 700 -80.04 -81.57 40.17
CA ASP A 700 -78.98 -81.85 39.18
C ASP A 700 -79.51 -82.03 37.74
N GLY A 701 -78.65 -81.72 36.77
CA GLY A 701 -78.91 -81.87 35.34
C GLY A 701 -79.54 -80.65 34.66
N PHE A 702 -79.92 -80.82 33.39
CA PHE A 702 -80.33 -79.74 32.50
C PHE A 702 -81.81 -79.85 32.11
N THR A 703 -82.41 -78.73 31.70
CA THR A 703 -83.72 -78.67 31.05
C THR A 703 -83.62 -77.92 29.73
N ASP A 704 -84.34 -78.41 28.71
CA ASP A 704 -84.59 -77.73 27.43
C ASP A 704 -85.93 -76.96 27.41
N THR A 705 -86.76 -77.20 28.43
CA THR A 705 -88.14 -76.70 28.52
C THR A 705 -88.25 -75.76 29.72
N PHE A 706 -88.80 -74.56 29.48
CA PHE A 706 -88.88 -73.45 30.43
C PHE A 706 -90.33 -73.04 30.64
N TYR A 707 -90.74 -72.81 31.90
CA TYR A 707 -92.14 -72.61 32.26
C TYR A 707 -92.44 -71.20 32.77
N THR A 708 -93.66 -70.71 32.52
CA THR A 708 -94.15 -69.46 33.13
C THR A 708 -94.28 -69.56 34.66
N ASN A 709 -94.08 -68.42 35.33
CA ASN A 709 -94.36 -68.20 36.74
C ASN A 709 -95.84 -67.85 37.01
N ASN A 710 -96.20 -67.59 38.27
CA ASN A 710 -97.56 -67.18 38.66
C ASN A 710 -97.98 -65.80 38.12
N GLU A 711 -97.04 -65.00 37.60
CA GLU A 711 -97.30 -63.69 36.98
C GLU A 711 -97.44 -63.78 35.45
N GLY A 712 -97.42 -64.99 34.88
CA GLY A 712 -97.68 -65.22 33.46
C GLY A 712 -96.46 -65.05 32.55
N PHE A 713 -95.24 -65.04 33.10
CA PHE A 713 -94.03 -64.94 32.29
C PHE A 713 -92.95 -65.93 32.70
N LEU A 714 -92.08 -66.30 31.75
CA LEU A 714 -90.80 -66.93 32.03
C LEU A 714 -89.67 -65.93 31.75
N GLN A 715 -88.55 -66.08 32.44
CA GLN A 715 -87.32 -65.36 32.12
C GLN A 715 -86.13 -66.30 32.34
N LEU A 716 -85.20 -66.35 31.39
CA LEU A 716 -84.04 -67.23 31.49
C LEU A 716 -83.05 -66.76 32.57
N SER A 717 -82.47 -67.72 33.28
CA SER A 717 -81.46 -67.48 34.33
C SER A 717 -80.14 -66.96 33.74
N LYS A 718 -79.67 -67.61 32.66
CA LYS A 718 -78.59 -67.13 31.80
C LYS A 718 -79.10 -66.23 30.68
N ALA A 719 -78.20 -65.41 30.14
CA ALA A 719 -78.39 -64.82 28.82
C ALA A 719 -78.24 -65.90 27.75
N LEU A 720 -78.85 -65.67 26.59
CA LEU A 720 -78.50 -66.35 25.35
C LEU A 720 -77.36 -65.56 24.69
N PRO A 721 -76.33 -66.21 24.14
CA PRO A 721 -75.34 -65.54 23.31
C PRO A 721 -75.90 -65.23 21.92
N TYR A 722 -75.14 -64.49 21.12
CA TYR A 722 -75.48 -64.06 19.77
C TYR A 722 -76.02 -65.19 18.88
N GLY A 723 -76.92 -64.80 17.97
CA GLY A 723 -77.42 -65.68 16.91
C GLY A 723 -78.93 -65.69 16.81
N SER A 724 -79.43 -66.49 15.87
CA SER A 724 -80.86 -66.64 15.60
C SER A 724 -81.51 -67.78 16.39
N TYR A 725 -82.70 -67.56 16.92
CA TYR A 725 -83.43 -68.51 17.76
C TYR A 725 -84.91 -68.63 17.35
N GLU A 726 -85.50 -69.79 17.62
CA GLU A 726 -86.93 -70.08 17.47
C GLU A 726 -87.52 -70.48 18.82
N LEU A 727 -88.51 -69.73 19.29
CA LEU A 727 -89.33 -70.04 20.45
C LEU A 727 -90.56 -70.83 20.00
N THR A 728 -90.75 -72.02 20.56
CA THR A 728 -91.92 -72.89 20.34
C THR A 728 -92.59 -73.20 21.67
N GLU A 729 -93.91 -73.04 21.77
CA GLU A 729 -94.66 -73.58 22.90
C GLU A 729 -94.80 -75.10 22.77
N VAL A 730 -94.56 -75.84 23.85
CA VAL A 730 -94.73 -77.30 23.93
C VAL A 730 -95.80 -77.73 24.95
N GLN A 731 -96.28 -76.81 25.79
CA GLN A 731 -97.36 -77.03 26.74
C GLN A 731 -98.10 -75.71 26.99
N ALA A 732 -99.43 -75.67 26.78
CA ALA A 732 -100.25 -74.50 27.12
C ALA A 732 -100.55 -74.39 28.63
N PRO A 733 -100.84 -73.17 29.13
CA PRO A 733 -101.31 -72.98 30.50
C PRO A 733 -102.73 -73.52 30.70
N THR A 734 -103.08 -73.94 31.92
CA THR A 734 -104.37 -74.56 32.23
C THR A 734 -105.56 -73.65 31.88
N GLY A 735 -106.37 -74.10 30.92
CA GLY A 735 -107.52 -73.39 30.37
C GLY A 735 -107.31 -72.82 28.96
N TYR A 736 -106.14 -73.05 28.34
CA TYR A 736 -105.78 -72.54 27.01
C TYR A 736 -105.40 -73.66 26.04
N GLN A 737 -105.61 -73.42 24.74
CA GLN A 737 -105.18 -74.31 23.67
C GLN A 737 -103.69 -74.13 23.38
N LEU A 738 -102.95 -75.24 23.27
CA LEU A 738 -101.55 -75.28 22.79
C LEU A 738 -101.45 -74.59 21.42
N SER A 739 -100.63 -73.55 21.35
CA SER A 739 -100.41 -72.82 20.11
C SER A 739 -99.52 -73.61 19.14
N SER A 740 -99.81 -73.51 17.84
CA SER A 740 -98.95 -74.00 16.77
C SER A 740 -97.90 -72.97 16.32
N ASP A 741 -97.92 -71.77 16.89
CA ASP A 741 -97.09 -70.66 16.45
C ASP A 741 -95.63 -70.81 16.87
N LYS A 742 -94.75 -70.22 16.05
CA LYS A 742 -93.30 -70.21 16.24
C LYS A 742 -92.82 -68.77 16.13
N VAL A 743 -92.12 -68.28 17.15
CA VAL A 743 -91.59 -66.92 17.16
C VAL A 743 -90.08 -66.98 16.97
N THR A 744 -89.62 -66.54 15.80
CA THR A 744 -88.20 -66.34 15.54
C THR A 744 -87.73 -65.01 16.13
N PHE A 745 -86.60 -65.00 16.82
CA PHE A 745 -85.96 -63.80 17.37
C PHE A 745 -84.44 -63.89 17.23
N ALA A 746 -83.76 -62.75 17.21
CA ALA A 746 -82.30 -62.68 17.21
C ALA A 746 -81.80 -62.19 18.57
N VAL A 747 -80.66 -62.73 19.02
CA VAL A 747 -79.81 -62.06 20.01
C VAL A 747 -78.80 -61.24 19.22
N ASP A 748 -79.02 -59.95 19.12
CA ASP A 748 -78.19 -59.02 18.34
C ASP A 748 -77.73 -57.78 19.12
N GLY A 749 -78.20 -57.61 20.37
CA GLY A 749 -77.89 -56.45 21.21
C GLY A 749 -78.86 -55.28 21.05
N SER A 750 -79.82 -55.34 20.12
CA SER A 750 -80.80 -54.27 19.88
C SER A 750 -81.84 -54.11 21.00
N HIS A 751 -81.97 -55.12 21.87
CA HIS A 751 -82.96 -55.17 22.95
C HIS A 751 -82.42 -54.63 24.30
N GLY A 752 -81.22 -54.06 24.31
CA GLY A 752 -80.61 -53.49 25.52
C GLY A 752 -80.29 -54.54 26.60
N GLY A 753 -80.14 -55.81 26.23
CA GLY A 753 -79.85 -56.92 27.13
C GLY A 753 -81.08 -57.71 27.62
N LEU A 754 -82.31 -57.32 27.24
CA LEU A 754 -83.54 -58.04 27.60
C LEU A 754 -84.53 -58.13 26.42
N ILE A 755 -84.54 -59.28 25.75
CA ILE A 755 -85.52 -59.62 24.71
C ILE A 755 -86.86 -59.92 25.39
N VAL A 756 -87.93 -59.20 25.03
CA VAL A 756 -89.29 -59.40 25.58
C VAL A 756 -90.24 -59.85 24.49
N ILE A 757 -90.58 -61.14 24.48
CA ILE A 757 -91.57 -61.71 23.54
C ILE A 757 -92.92 -61.78 24.22
N ARG A 758 -93.97 -61.24 23.58
CA ARG A 758 -95.37 -61.56 23.94
C ARG A 758 -95.84 -62.74 23.10
N PHE A 759 -96.28 -63.81 23.73
CA PHE A 759 -96.74 -65.03 23.07
C PHE A 759 -98.19 -65.32 23.46
N GLY A 760 -99.06 -65.47 22.46
CA GLY A 760 -100.52 -65.44 22.66
C GLY A 760 -101.19 -66.80 22.52
N ASP A 761 -102.19 -67.05 23.38
CA ASP A 761 -103.00 -68.27 23.37
C ASP A 761 -104.50 -67.98 23.24
N HIS A 762 -105.27 -68.98 22.81
CA HIS A 762 -106.73 -68.95 22.83
C HIS A 762 -107.27 -69.72 24.04
N ALA A 763 -108.15 -69.10 24.83
CA ALA A 763 -108.85 -69.78 25.92
C ALA A 763 -109.79 -70.91 25.42
N ILE A 764 -109.90 -71.99 26.20
CA ILE A 764 -110.82 -73.11 25.94
C ILE A 764 -112.21 -72.75 26.51
N PRO A 765 -113.30 -72.82 25.73
CA PRO A 765 -114.65 -72.49 26.23
C PRO A 765 -115.20 -73.49 27.26
N GLU A 766 -115.77 -72.97 28.35
CA GLU A 766 -116.57 -73.75 29.32
C GLU A 766 -118.03 -73.91 28.84
N ASN A 767 -118.72 -74.99 29.23
CA ASN A 767 -120.10 -75.28 28.78
C ASN A 767 -120.86 -76.23 29.73
N THR A 768 -122.20 -76.17 29.80
CA THR A 768 -123.02 -76.85 30.84
C THR A 768 -124.28 -77.61 30.34
N GLU A 769 -124.53 -78.73 31.02
CA GLU A 769 -125.62 -79.74 31.08
C GLU A 769 -127.00 -79.68 30.33
N ASN A 770 -127.39 -80.85 29.76
CA ASN A 770 -128.69 -81.60 29.83
C ASN A 770 -130.02 -81.06 29.20
N LEU A 771 -131.11 -81.85 28.98
CA LEU A 771 -131.33 -83.18 28.29
C LEU A 771 -132.87 -83.46 28.12
N VAL A 772 -133.30 -84.69 27.72
CA VAL A 772 -134.70 -85.31 27.76
C VAL A 772 -135.71 -84.87 26.65
N GLU A 773 -136.67 -85.66 26.11
CA GLU A 773 -136.82 -87.10 25.70
C GLU A 773 -138.17 -87.30 24.91
N THR A 774 -138.43 -88.49 24.33
CA THR A 774 -139.64 -89.03 23.63
C THR A 774 -139.84 -88.59 22.17
N GLY A 775 -139.99 -89.46 21.15
CA GLY A 775 -140.17 -90.93 21.10
C GLY A 775 -141.53 -91.28 20.45
N GLN A 776 -141.73 -92.30 19.60
CA GLN A 776 -140.95 -93.43 19.04
C GLN A 776 -141.65 -93.85 17.71
N SER A 777 -141.20 -94.73 16.79
CA SER A 777 -139.96 -95.51 16.46
C SER A 777 -140.12 -95.88 14.94
N VAL A 778 -139.37 -96.74 14.20
CA VAL A 778 -138.44 -97.88 14.38
C VAL A 778 -137.39 -97.81 13.24
N GLY A 779 -136.14 -98.29 13.34
CA GLY A 779 -135.51 -98.98 14.47
C GLY A 779 -134.00 -98.70 14.58
N GLN A 780 -133.59 -98.44 15.83
CA GLN A 780 -132.24 -98.61 16.40
C GLN A 780 -131.05 -98.05 15.58
N MET A 781 -130.60 -96.80 15.77
CA MET A 781 -131.09 -95.75 16.68
C MET A 781 -130.54 -94.35 16.24
N LEU A 782 -131.42 -93.41 15.88
CA LEU A 782 -131.29 -91.92 15.88
C LEU A 782 -129.99 -91.30 15.28
N ALA A 783 -130.00 -90.74 14.06
CA ALA A 783 -130.43 -89.37 13.68
C ALA A 783 -129.48 -88.25 14.22
N VAL A 784 -128.76 -87.40 13.44
CA VAL A 784 -129.07 -86.61 12.21
C VAL A 784 -130.18 -85.56 12.43
N GLY A 785 -129.98 -84.24 12.27
CA GLY A 785 -128.73 -83.49 12.02
C GLY A 785 -128.96 -82.08 11.46
N THR A 786 -127.86 -81.36 11.20
CA THR A 786 -127.68 -80.29 10.19
C THR A 786 -128.59 -79.03 10.15
N THR A 787 -127.92 -77.86 10.20
CA THR A 787 -128.25 -76.61 9.43
C THR A 787 -129.50 -75.80 9.87
N LEU A 788 -129.67 -74.49 9.53
CA LEU A 788 -129.24 -73.75 8.32
C LEU A 788 -129.07 -72.23 8.57
N THR A 789 -127.92 -71.65 8.18
CA THR A 789 -127.76 -70.29 7.60
C THR A 789 -128.06 -69.04 8.48
N LEU A 790 -127.82 -67.78 8.06
CA LEU A 790 -127.47 -67.19 6.75
C LEU A 790 -126.62 -65.91 6.88
N ALA A 791 -125.98 -65.48 5.78
CA ALA A 791 -125.56 -64.10 5.48
C ALA A 791 -124.39 -63.52 6.34
N SER A 792 -123.17 -63.37 5.81
CA SER A 792 -122.68 -62.25 4.95
C SER A 792 -122.41 -60.94 5.74
N LEU A 793 -121.39 -60.12 5.46
CA LEU A 793 -120.79 -59.78 4.16
C LEU A 793 -119.24 -59.73 4.16
N LEU A 794 -118.72 -59.47 2.95
CA LEU A 794 -117.50 -58.75 2.56
C LEU A 794 -117.01 -57.70 3.60
N SER A 795 -115.74 -57.29 3.64
CA SER A 795 -114.86 -56.93 2.50
C SER A 795 -113.35 -57.08 2.81
N LEU A 796 -112.45 -57.36 1.84
CA LEU A 796 -111.62 -56.37 1.09
C LEU A 796 -111.22 -55.15 1.95
N TRP A 797 -109.96 -54.72 2.08
CA TRP A 797 -108.81 -54.68 1.16
C TRP A 797 -107.51 -54.55 2.01
N ARG A 798 -106.35 -55.15 1.71
CA ARG A 798 -105.36 -54.82 0.65
C ARG A 798 -104.78 -53.39 0.76
N LEU A 799 -103.46 -53.26 1.01
CA LEU A 799 -102.46 -52.51 0.19
C LEU A 799 -101.14 -52.16 0.93
N LYS A 800 -99.99 -52.63 0.39
CA LYS A 800 -98.66 -51.94 0.36
C LYS A 800 -98.00 -51.61 1.73
N LYS A 801 -96.71 -51.25 1.88
CA LYS A 801 -95.45 -51.29 1.09
C LYS A 801 -94.31 -51.24 2.14
N ALA A 802 -93.05 -51.57 1.86
CA ALA A 802 -92.41 -51.99 0.60
C ALA A 802 -91.40 -53.12 0.88
#